data_AF-A0A0P7BP49-F1
#
_entry.id   AF-A0A0P7BP49-F1
#
_cell.length_a   1.000
_cell.length_b   1.000
_cell.length_c   1.000
_cell.angle_alpha   90.00
_cell.angle_beta   90.00
_cell.angle_gamma   90.00
#
_symmetry.space_group_name_H-M   'P 1'
#
loop_
_entity.id
_entity.type
_entity.pdbx_description
1 polymer ?
#
loop_
_entity_poly.entity_id
_entity_poly.type
_entity_poly.pdbx_seq_one_letter_code
_entity_poly.pdbx_strand_id
1 'polypeptide(L)'
;MGPKAAQYISQLDHARCDGNWDVVPELVRKVRKHAPDRSCLALTAETECAITKTTNAASAGSDARPQTARPATAIAIPDIDLASQLPKLLQSIDEETSYADDRFQAQVCLGWLHWVLGEYDLAAAHLPALPQPEDGQINPADKSAEWSSVCALKAAYLKANCLARGGELKQALATFRAGLPSLGRIWADQAIGRQLRYWAELFLTEFCMLSSQALQENETSLAEAESMACYRSWVRFWDIMAAPVTGGFGFKGSVPRRRIWNEYYLALSQILEFDLSFPTGFVSNPTGDLSTRSQLRVELKHVEAAYQALLLSETSFPRAEEERQEVEDFVHQAAKNWSILCGRGWKEQDLGQGGRVGLSRGILDTLYSAATKTYHSTAVLRYLFVVHLSVAEFDLAFKAFDSYLEIVKKGKARVDKTGHLEPSLDDDATVLETIAQCIIALCRYGQRPAAEKARQLAAELEDWLAKLPQNGAQDTATPMIAEGSSVIHSPVPPHLVAQAWQAIGLSHAHWSRMTYEAASRTEIQTKAIRCLRRSLAPEFGRAKDIRSFFALGLLLAERRELTAAIEIVKSALTVARDQGEHYSLFHGPYWQERSLIPVWHLLALLLSARQDYAMAARACEGALEQFKSLSVLFGKTDQSFRSEHLKEAESKTTAPDARGLVDDMDDAEKESILEVKMTQLALVELLEGPDIAVNASFELLTLFSRLFGNVTVQPSLHPPKATEPPKTSGTLRSIKGSIFGHHDRSRPPTRQVYTSMSSDRSTIMPSRPATATTMRSSAPTIQVTAENGSMSELSRPRTSASSVGRNRTGRSNSLKKRDRSKSRTRAPSVGSVANQPTVVDGEVFFPVGGDEPEQTDFFTFSSKRQSSRTSSFSRSRPPSHLSHIFNPSKSTGISEMSARDNLNTSTNQLPLIQFPKDKERAQRMTNLFRVWLMIAGFYRRAGMNEDCKGAITEAQRLVSSLESDSARDPSGSGSLRSLGWAERKSVEDLWGDLWSELGELALAKQAPYAARSDFENALTHAPNHPSAIVGLSNILLDIYSEKMLPPPVVPPLEETVPLPTKSSRSGSSPHSISALPSTPLGLGSSTLESNNRTASALQDDELPEAYKATRLPLVDRLAARDRAYGLLSTLTKLGSSWNNSEAWFALARAHEESGQPDKAKEVLWWCVELEEGTGIRDWRCLSGGGYLI
;
A
#
# COMPACT_ATOMS: atom_id res chain seq x y z
N MET A 1 -41.97 -8.86 62.19
CA MET A 1 -42.98 -9.19 61.16
C MET A 1 -43.47 -10.62 61.31
N GLY A 2 -44.70 -10.92 60.89
CA GLY A 2 -45.18 -12.31 60.69
C GLY A 2 -44.92 -12.82 59.25
N PRO A 3 -44.92 -14.13 58.99
CA PRO A 3 -44.50 -14.70 57.70
C PRO A 3 -45.36 -14.22 56.51
N LYS A 4 -46.67 -14.04 56.71
CA LYS A 4 -47.58 -13.50 55.69
C LYS A 4 -47.28 -12.04 55.33
N ALA A 5 -46.74 -11.25 56.26
CA ALA A 5 -46.38 -9.86 56.03
C ALA A 5 -45.16 -9.76 55.11
N ALA A 6 -44.09 -10.50 55.42
CA ALA A 6 -42.91 -10.60 54.58
C ALA A 6 -43.24 -11.13 53.17
N GLN A 7 -44.16 -12.10 53.06
CA GLN A 7 -44.62 -12.61 51.77
C GLN A 7 -45.32 -11.53 50.92
N TYR A 8 -46.20 -10.69 51.51
CA TYR A 8 -46.85 -9.61 50.76
C TYR A 8 -45.90 -8.45 50.41
N ILE A 9 -44.90 -8.17 51.24
CA ILE A 9 -43.84 -7.19 50.94
C ILE A 9 -42.99 -7.67 49.75
N SER A 10 -42.54 -8.93 49.76
CA SER A 10 -41.81 -9.53 48.64
C SER A 10 -42.63 -9.59 47.34
N GLN A 11 -43.94 -9.83 47.43
CA GLN A 11 -44.85 -9.75 46.27
C GLN A 11 -45.01 -8.31 45.73
N LEU A 12 -45.06 -7.31 46.62
CA LEU A 12 -45.11 -5.90 46.24
C LEU A 12 -43.82 -5.44 45.57
N ASP A 13 -42.67 -5.84 46.11
CA ASP A 13 -41.34 -5.54 45.54
C ASP A 13 -41.19 -6.15 44.14
N HIS A 14 -41.49 -7.45 43.99
CA HIS A 14 -41.45 -8.12 42.69
C HIS A 14 -42.43 -7.50 41.67
N ALA A 15 -43.65 -7.14 42.10
CA ALA A 15 -44.63 -6.47 41.23
C ALA A 15 -44.16 -5.07 40.75
N ARG A 16 -43.45 -4.32 41.60
CA ARG A 16 -42.79 -3.06 41.20
C ARG A 16 -41.65 -3.34 40.22
N CYS A 17 -40.76 -4.30 40.53
CA CYS A 17 -39.61 -4.65 39.69
C CYS A 17 -39.99 -5.15 38.27
N ASP A 18 -41.11 -5.85 38.10
CA ASP A 18 -41.64 -6.22 36.78
C ASP A 18 -42.55 -5.15 36.14
N GLY A 19 -42.86 -4.07 36.86
CA GLY A 19 -43.74 -3.00 36.36
C GLY A 19 -45.21 -3.42 36.23
N ASN A 20 -45.67 -4.35 37.06
CA ASN A 20 -47.05 -4.85 37.07
C ASN A 20 -47.97 -3.94 37.92
N TRP A 21 -48.10 -2.69 37.49
CA TRP A 21 -48.75 -1.59 38.23
C TRP A 21 -50.25 -1.77 38.49
N ASP A 22 -50.90 -2.76 37.85
CA ASP A 22 -52.31 -3.07 38.07
C ASP A 22 -52.53 -3.90 39.35
N VAL A 23 -51.55 -4.71 39.75
CA VAL A 23 -51.62 -5.54 40.96
C VAL A 23 -51.13 -4.79 42.21
N VAL A 24 -50.34 -3.72 42.03
CA VAL A 24 -49.78 -2.89 43.11
C VAL A 24 -50.83 -2.37 44.11
N PRO A 25 -51.99 -1.79 43.72
CA PRO A 25 -52.98 -1.30 44.67
C PRO A 25 -53.56 -2.39 45.59
N GLU A 26 -53.76 -3.60 45.06
CA GLU A 26 -54.19 -4.74 45.87
C GLU A 26 -53.12 -5.17 46.89
N LEU A 27 -51.86 -5.14 46.49
CA LEU A 27 -50.72 -5.51 47.33
C LEU A 27 -50.47 -4.44 48.42
N VAL A 28 -50.54 -3.16 48.09
CA VAL A 28 -50.52 -2.04 49.06
C VAL A 28 -51.62 -2.22 50.11
N ARG A 29 -52.86 -2.55 49.71
CA ARG A 29 -53.96 -2.84 50.64
C ARG A 29 -53.70 -4.05 51.54
N LYS A 30 -53.01 -5.08 51.03
CA LYS A 30 -52.61 -6.28 51.81
C LYS A 30 -51.47 -5.95 52.78
N VAL A 31 -50.48 -5.15 52.36
CA VAL A 31 -49.38 -4.66 53.21
C VAL A 31 -49.92 -3.79 54.34
N ARG A 32 -50.73 -2.75 54.07
CA ARG A 32 -51.36 -1.90 55.11
C ARG A 32 -52.15 -2.69 56.17
N LYS A 33 -52.70 -3.87 55.82
CA LYS A 33 -53.41 -4.75 56.75
C LYS A 33 -52.51 -5.69 57.55
N HIS A 34 -51.33 -6.06 57.04
CA HIS A 34 -50.48 -7.11 57.60
C HIS A 34 -49.10 -6.65 58.08
N ALA A 35 -48.69 -5.44 57.69
CA ALA A 35 -47.53 -4.69 58.18
C ALA A 35 -47.91 -3.19 58.28
N PRO A 36 -48.72 -2.79 59.29
CA PRO A 36 -49.04 -1.38 59.52
C PRO A 36 -47.80 -0.55 59.92
N ASP A 37 -46.76 -1.23 60.40
CA ASP A 37 -45.39 -0.76 60.63
C ASP A 37 -44.62 -0.36 59.34
N ARG A 38 -45.18 -0.61 58.15
CA ARG A 38 -44.59 -0.31 56.84
C ARG A 38 -45.44 0.70 56.05
N SER A 39 -45.91 1.75 56.73
CA SER A 39 -46.78 2.79 56.18
C SER A 39 -46.11 3.60 55.06
N CYS A 40 -44.83 3.97 55.24
CA CYS A 40 -44.04 4.76 54.29
C CYS A 40 -43.86 4.02 52.94
N LEU A 41 -43.46 2.74 52.98
CA LEU A 41 -43.39 1.86 51.80
C LEU A 41 -44.75 1.73 51.09
N ALA A 42 -45.83 1.58 51.85
CA ALA A 42 -47.16 1.41 51.30
C ALA A 42 -47.71 2.69 50.63
N LEU A 43 -47.36 3.88 51.14
CA LEU A 43 -47.66 5.15 50.48
C LEU A 43 -46.79 5.36 49.22
N THR A 44 -45.49 5.07 49.32
CA THR A 44 -44.53 5.19 48.21
C THR A 44 -44.95 4.39 46.97
N ALA A 45 -45.36 3.12 47.15
CA ALA A 45 -45.82 2.28 46.06
C ALA A 45 -47.18 2.74 45.47
N GLU A 46 -48.02 3.43 46.24
CA GLU A 46 -49.26 4.03 45.76
C GLU A 46 -48.97 5.29 44.92
N THR A 47 -48.05 6.15 45.36
CA THR A 47 -47.62 7.33 44.59
C THR A 47 -46.88 6.94 43.30
N GLU A 48 -46.03 5.90 43.31
CA GLU A 48 -45.39 5.39 42.09
C GLU A 48 -46.41 4.83 41.09
N CYS A 49 -47.44 4.14 41.57
CA CYS A 49 -48.54 3.64 40.75
C CYS A 49 -49.34 4.79 40.11
N ALA A 50 -49.60 5.86 40.87
CA ALA A 50 -50.26 7.07 40.37
C ALA A 50 -49.43 7.78 39.29
N ILE A 51 -48.15 8.06 39.55
CA ILE A 51 -47.23 8.71 38.60
C ILE A 51 -47.11 7.89 37.31
N THR A 52 -47.04 6.56 37.40
CA THR A 52 -46.95 5.69 36.21
C THR A 52 -48.26 5.72 35.40
N LYS A 53 -49.42 5.80 36.06
CA LYS A 53 -50.72 5.87 35.37
C LYS A 53 -50.94 7.21 34.68
N THR A 54 -50.56 8.34 35.29
CA THR A 54 -50.66 9.66 34.64
C THR A 54 -49.69 9.81 33.48
N THR A 55 -48.43 9.38 33.64
CA THR A 55 -47.43 9.47 32.56
C THR A 55 -47.75 8.56 31.37
N ASN A 56 -48.28 7.35 31.60
CA ASN A 56 -48.75 6.48 30.51
C ASN A 56 -49.99 7.04 29.80
N ALA A 57 -50.93 7.65 30.55
CA ALA A 57 -52.11 8.30 29.96
C ALA A 57 -51.73 9.50 29.08
N ALA A 58 -50.74 10.30 29.48
CA ALA A 58 -50.23 11.41 28.68
C ALA A 58 -49.62 10.94 27.34
N SER A 59 -48.84 9.84 27.34
CA SER A 59 -48.26 9.28 26.11
C SER A 59 -49.27 8.65 25.16
N ALA A 60 -50.45 8.24 25.62
CA ALA A 60 -51.49 7.67 24.77
C ALA A 60 -52.25 8.73 23.92
N GLY A 61 -52.06 10.02 24.20
CA GLY A 61 -52.76 11.11 23.51
C GLY A 61 -52.05 11.66 22.26
N SER A 62 -50.79 11.29 22.00
CA SER A 62 -49.94 11.99 21.01
C SER A 62 -49.99 11.45 19.56
N ASP A 63 -50.59 10.29 19.31
CA ASP A 63 -50.56 9.65 17.97
C ASP A 63 -51.53 10.29 16.93
N ALA A 64 -52.17 11.40 17.29
CA ALA A 64 -53.12 12.13 16.44
C ALA A 64 -52.43 13.15 15.49
N ARG A 65 -51.84 12.63 14.41
CA ARG A 65 -51.48 13.27 13.10
C ARG A 65 -51.22 14.81 13.07
N PRO A 66 -50.03 15.28 12.65
CA PRO A 66 -49.61 16.68 12.78
C PRO A 66 -50.27 17.67 11.80
N GLN A 67 -50.49 18.90 12.27
CA GLN A 67 -50.68 20.10 11.43
C GLN A 67 -49.99 21.34 12.02
N THR A 68 -49.22 22.04 11.18
CA THR A 68 -48.78 23.45 11.25
C THR A 68 -48.23 24.03 12.57
N ALA A 69 -47.00 24.51 12.52
CA ALA A 69 -46.28 25.07 13.67
C ALA A 69 -46.90 26.33 14.30
N ARG A 70 -46.95 26.34 15.64
CA ARG A 70 -46.95 27.54 16.52
C ARG A 70 -46.34 27.16 17.88
N PRO A 71 -45.70 28.10 18.61
CA PRO A 71 -45.16 27.82 19.95
C PRO A 71 -46.30 27.69 20.96
N ALA A 72 -46.47 26.49 21.52
CA ALA A 72 -47.55 26.19 22.47
C ALA A 72 -47.10 26.39 23.92
N THR A 73 -47.45 27.53 24.50
CA THR A 73 -47.43 27.73 25.96
C THR A 73 -48.42 26.78 26.63
N ALA A 74 -47.97 26.04 27.65
CA ALA A 74 -48.79 25.38 28.68
C ALA A 74 -50.12 24.74 28.20
N ILE A 75 -50.05 23.56 27.59
CA ILE A 75 -51.23 22.69 27.44
C ILE A 75 -51.51 22.03 28.79
N ALA A 76 -52.68 22.27 29.36
CA ALA A 76 -53.06 21.76 30.68
C ALA A 76 -53.23 20.23 30.68
N ILE A 77 -52.50 19.57 31.58
CA ILE A 77 -52.74 18.17 31.95
C ILE A 77 -54.00 18.14 32.84
N PRO A 78 -54.96 17.23 32.66
CA PRO A 78 -56.13 17.14 33.54
C PRO A 78 -55.71 16.72 34.96
N ASP A 79 -56.21 17.43 35.97
CA ASP A 79 -55.90 17.21 37.38
C ASP A 79 -56.25 15.78 37.84
N ILE A 80 -55.21 14.96 38.06
CA ILE A 80 -55.30 13.69 38.76
C ILE A 80 -54.40 13.80 40.00
N ASP A 81 -55.02 14.15 41.13
CA ASP A 81 -54.67 14.05 42.58
C ASP A 81 -53.20 13.92 43.07
N LEU A 82 -52.18 14.17 42.24
CA LEU A 82 -50.76 14.01 42.58
C LEU A 82 -50.30 15.06 43.60
N ALA A 83 -50.74 16.30 43.44
CA ALA A 83 -50.43 17.40 44.35
C ALA A 83 -50.94 17.16 45.80
N SER A 84 -52.05 16.42 45.97
CA SER A 84 -52.56 16.11 47.33
C SER A 84 -51.77 15.00 48.03
N GLN A 85 -51.01 14.18 47.30
CA GLN A 85 -50.16 13.13 47.87
C GLN A 85 -48.81 13.68 48.37
N LEU A 86 -48.34 14.79 47.80
CA LEU A 86 -47.04 15.39 48.11
C LEU A 86 -46.87 15.73 49.62
N PRO A 87 -47.82 16.37 50.32
CA PRO A 87 -47.69 16.62 51.76
C PRO A 87 -47.72 15.34 52.60
N LYS A 88 -48.49 14.33 52.17
CA LYS A 88 -48.58 13.03 52.85
C LYS A 88 -47.27 12.26 52.74
N LEU A 89 -46.62 12.31 51.57
CA LEU A 89 -45.34 11.66 51.33
C LEU A 89 -44.21 12.34 52.13
N LEU A 90 -44.16 13.68 52.15
CA LEU A 90 -43.24 14.44 53.01
C LEU A 90 -43.37 14.04 54.48
N GLN A 91 -44.58 14.08 55.04
CA GLN A 91 -44.83 13.67 56.43
C GLN A 91 -44.33 12.24 56.71
N SER A 92 -44.57 11.29 55.80
CA SER A 92 -44.10 9.91 55.97
C SER A 92 -42.58 9.74 55.88
N ILE A 93 -41.84 10.66 55.25
CA ILE A 93 -40.37 10.65 55.16
C ILE A 93 -39.73 11.20 56.45
N ASP A 94 -40.42 12.10 57.14
CA ASP A 94 -39.97 12.67 58.42
C ASP A 94 -40.33 11.76 59.62
N GLU A 95 -41.45 11.04 59.55
CA GLU A 95 -41.86 10.06 60.56
C GLU A 95 -41.08 8.72 60.47
N GLU A 96 -40.64 8.32 59.27
CA GLU A 96 -39.95 7.04 59.05
C GLU A 96 -38.49 7.07 59.56
N THR A 97 -38.30 6.50 60.75
CA THR A 97 -37.00 6.34 61.43
C THR A 97 -36.60 4.89 61.66
N SER A 98 -37.47 3.92 61.35
CA SER A 98 -37.23 2.49 61.62
C SER A 98 -36.66 1.74 60.41
N TYR A 99 -36.99 2.18 59.19
CA TYR A 99 -36.63 1.47 57.95
C TYR A 99 -35.97 2.39 56.92
N ALA A 100 -34.63 2.35 56.88
CA ALA A 100 -33.83 3.20 56.00
C ALA A 100 -34.13 2.99 54.49
N ASP A 101 -34.34 1.74 54.05
CA ASP A 101 -34.74 1.43 52.67
C ASP A 101 -36.06 2.12 52.27
N ASP A 102 -37.06 2.08 53.15
CA ASP A 102 -38.39 2.63 52.86
C ASP A 102 -38.31 4.16 52.75
N ARG A 103 -37.56 4.79 53.67
CA ARG A 103 -37.28 6.23 53.64
C ARG A 103 -36.53 6.64 52.38
N PHE A 104 -35.53 5.87 51.95
CA PHE A 104 -34.78 6.09 50.72
C PHE A 104 -35.67 5.98 49.48
N GLN A 105 -36.48 4.91 49.37
CA GLN A 105 -37.42 4.72 48.27
C GLN A 105 -38.46 5.87 48.21
N ALA A 106 -38.95 6.31 49.37
CA ALA A 106 -39.87 7.45 49.48
C ALA A 106 -39.24 8.77 49.02
N GLN A 107 -38.01 9.07 49.41
CA GLN A 107 -37.26 10.25 48.93
C GLN A 107 -37.05 10.23 47.40
N VAL A 108 -36.71 9.07 46.82
CA VAL A 108 -36.60 8.94 45.36
C VAL A 108 -37.97 9.10 44.67
N CYS A 109 -39.06 8.64 45.28
CA CYS A 109 -40.41 8.88 44.75
C CYS A 109 -40.82 10.35 44.85
N LEU A 110 -40.44 11.06 45.91
CA LEU A 110 -40.68 12.50 46.07
C LEU A 110 -39.93 13.31 45.00
N GLY A 111 -38.65 13.03 44.79
CA GLY A 111 -37.87 13.65 43.71
C GLY A 111 -38.44 13.36 42.31
N TRP A 112 -38.96 12.15 42.10
CA TRP A 112 -39.66 11.80 40.86
C TRP A 112 -40.99 12.56 40.68
N LEU A 113 -41.74 12.78 41.76
CA LEU A 113 -42.98 13.55 41.76
C LEU A 113 -42.73 15.01 41.36
N HIS A 114 -41.77 15.69 42.00
CA HIS A 114 -41.37 17.06 41.63
C HIS A 114 -40.89 17.14 40.17
N TRP A 115 -40.10 16.17 39.69
CA TRP A 115 -39.65 16.13 38.28
C TRP A 115 -40.81 15.99 37.29
N VAL A 116 -41.85 15.21 37.61
CA VAL A 116 -43.06 15.07 36.78
C VAL A 116 -43.95 16.34 36.83
N LEU A 117 -43.94 17.07 37.95
CA LEU A 117 -44.60 18.38 38.08
C LEU A 117 -43.82 19.53 37.40
N GLY A 118 -42.57 19.29 36.99
CA GLY A 118 -41.70 20.29 36.36
C GLY A 118 -40.88 21.14 37.34
N GLU A 119 -40.87 20.79 38.63
CA GLU A 119 -40.19 21.51 39.71
C GLU A 119 -38.74 21.00 39.86
N TYR A 120 -37.92 21.17 38.83
CA TYR A 120 -36.60 20.53 38.71
C TYR A 120 -35.62 20.89 39.84
N ASP A 121 -35.67 22.12 40.37
CA ASP A 121 -34.81 22.55 41.47
C ASP A 121 -35.16 21.84 42.79
N LEU A 122 -36.46 21.71 43.08
CA LEU A 122 -36.96 20.96 44.24
C LEU A 122 -36.68 19.46 44.09
N ALA A 123 -36.81 18.91 42.87
CA ALA A 123 -36.41 17.55 42.58
C ALA A 123 -34.91 17.32 42.85
N ALA A 124 -34.03 18.22 42.39
CA ALA A 124 -32.58 18.11 42.63
C ALA A 124 -32.21 18.21 44.12
N ALA A 125 -32.91 19.05 44.88
CA ALA A 125 -32.70 19.24 46.32
C ALA A 125 -33.22 18.07 47.17
N HIS A 126 -34.38 17.49 46.83
CA HIS A 126 -34.97 16.37 47.58
C HIS A 126 -34.45 14.99 47.17
N LEU A 127 -33.77 14.85 46.02
CA LEU A 127 -33.12 13.60 45.64
C LEU A 127 -31.88 13.32 46.51
N PRO A 128 -31.79 12.12 47.12
CA PRO A 128 -30.73 11.79 48.08
C PRO A 128 -29.33 11.89 47.48
N ALA A 129 -28.33 12.00 48.36
CA ALA A 129 -26.95 11.77 47.95
C ALA A 129 -26.80 10.31 47.48
N LEU A 130 -26.00 10.09 46.44
CA LEU A 130 -25.68 8.73 46.00
C LEU A 130 -24.83 8.04 47.07
N PRO A 131 -25.15 6.80 47.47
CA PRO A 131 -24.42 6.11 48.54
C PRO A 131 -22.95 5.93 48.14
N GLN A 132 -22.03 6.40 48.98
CA GLN A 132 -20.61 6.23 48.75
C GLN A 132 -20.19 4.77 49.02
N PRO A 133 -19.13 4.25 48.37
CA PRO A 133 -18.75 2.84 48.49
C PRO A 133 -18.32 2.39 49.90
N GLU A 134 -18.12 3.31 50.84
CA GLU A 134 -17.83 3.00 52.24
C GLU A 134 -19.10 2.98 53.14
N ASP A 135 -20.22 3.56 52.68
CA ASP A 135 -21.50 3.56 53.39
C ASP A 135 -22.30 2.27 53.10
N GLY A 136 -22.04 1.23 53.89
CA GLY A 136 -22.98 0.13 54.16
C GLY A 136 -23.66 -0.52 52.94
N GLN A 137 -22.88 -1.25 52.13
CA GLN A 137 -23.30 -1.94 50.90
C GLN A 137 -24.79 -2.34 50.80
N ILE A 138 -25.49 -1.79 49.79
CA ILE A 138 -26.63 -2.49 49.17
C ILE A 138 -26.06 -3.76 48.52
N ASN A 139 -26.10 -4.87 49.26
CA ASN A 139 -25.43 -6.10 48.87
C ASN A 139 -26.07 -6.67 47.59
N PRO A 140 -25.36 -6.74 46.44
CA PRO A 140 -25.96 -7.14 45.17
C PRO A 140 -26.45 -8.59 45.16
N ALA A 141 -26.08 -9.41 46.15
CA ALA A 141 -26.60 -10.77 46.32
C ALA A 141 -28.00 -10.85 46.97
N ASP A 142 -28.51 -9.77 47.59
CA ASP A 142 -29.82 -9.82 48.25
C ASP A 142 -30.97 -9.67 47.24
N LYS A 143 -31.91 -10.61 47.30
CA LYS A 143 -33.11 -10.62 46.45
C LYS A 143 -34.13 -9.57 46.86
N SER A 144 -34.09 -9.12 48.12
CA SER A 144 -35.02 -8.17 48.74
C SER A 144 -34.76 -6.70 48.37
N ALA A 145 -33.63 -6.41 47.70
CA ALA A 145 -33.14 -5.06 47.44
C ALA A 145 -33.18 -4.67 45.94
N GLU A 146 -33.99 -5.36 45.12
CA GLU A 146 -34.07 -5.04 43.69
C GLU A 146 -34.67 -3.65 43.46
N TRP A 147 -35.79 -3.31 44.12
CA TRP A 147 -36.35 -1.97 43.96
C TRP A 147 -35.48 -0.87 44.56
N SER A 148 -34.76 -1.12 45.67
CA SER A 148 -33.76 -0.17 46.19
C SER A 148 -32.65 0.10 45.15
N SER A 149 -32.26 -0.92 44.37
CA SER A 149 -31.31 -0.77 43.25
C SER A 149 -31.90 0.06 42.09
N VAL A 150 -33.18 -0.17 41.74
CA VAL A 150 -33.91 0.65 40.76
C VAL A 150 -34.03 2.11 41.23
N CYS A 151 -34.32 2.34 42.51
CA CYS A 151 -34.40 3.67 43.12
C CYS A 151 -33.05 4.41 43.08
N ALA A 152 -31.93 3.76 43.40
CA ALA A 152 -30.61 4.39 43.31
C ALA A 152 -30.27 4.85 41.89
N LEU A 153 -30.49 3.98 40.91
CA LEU A 153 -30.27 4.25 39.49
C LEU A 153 -31.19 5.37 38.96
N LYS A 154 -32.45 5.36 39.37
CA LYS A 154 -33.47 6.38 39.07
C LYS A 154 -33.13 7.73 39.71
N ALA A 155 -32.60 7.74 40.94
CA ALA A 155 -32.14 8.95 41.62
C ALA A 155 -30.96 9.59 40.88
N ALA A 156 -29.96 8.78 40.50
CA ALA A 156 -28.83 9.23 39.69
C ALA A 156 -29.29 9.86 38.37
N TYR A 157 -30.16 9.17 37.64
CA TYR A 157 -30.74 9.68 36.38
C TYR A 157 -31.49 11.01 36.56
N LEU A 158 -32.44 11.08 37.50
CA LEU A 158 -33.28 12.27 37.69
C LEU A 158 -32.44 13.48 38.15
N LYS A 159 -31.47 13.27 39.05
CA LYS A 159 -30.58 14.33 39.55
C LYS A 159 -29.68 14.88 38.45
N ALA A 160 -29.07 14.00 37.65
CA ALA A 160 -28.28 14.41 36.50
C ALA A 160 -29.12 15.10 35.41
N ASN A 161 -30.38 14.66 35.18
CA ASN A 161 -31.29 15.31 34.24
C ASN A 161 -31.71 16.72 34.71
N CYS A 162 -31.83 16.97 36.02
CA CYS A 162 -32.05 18.33 36.55
C CYS A 162 -30.81 19.21 36.37
N LEU A 163 -29.61 18.71 36.72
CA LEU A 163 -28.35 19.45 36.56
C LEU A 163 -28.07 19.81 35.10
N ALA A 164 -28.32 18.89 34.16
CA ALA A 164 -28.17 19.14 32.73
C ALA A 164 -29.14 20.23 32.22
N ARG A 165 -30.38 20.29 32.73
CA ARG A 165 -31.34 21.37 32.42
C ARG A 165 -30.92 22.72 33.02
N GLY A 166 -30.19 22.70 34.14
CA GLY A 166 -29.56 23.89 34.74
C GLY A 166 -28.30 24.38 34.00
N GLY A 167 -27.84 23.65 32.98
CA GLY A 167 -26.60 23.94 32.23
C GLY A 167 -25.32 23.42 32.88
N GLU A 168 -25.40 22.66 33.98
CA GLU A 168 -24.24 22.16 34.72
C GLU A 168 -23.77 20.78 34.22
N LEU A 169 -23.46 20.68 32.91
CA LEU A 169 -23.15 19.41 32.24
C LEU A 169 -22.06 18.59 32.95
N LYS A 170 -20.96 19.22 33.41
CA LYS A 170 -19.90 18.52 34.15
C LYS A 170 -20.39 17.90 35.46
N GLN A 171 -21.29 18.56 36.18
CA GLN A 171 -21.87 18.04 37.43
C GLN A 171 -22.90 16.92 37.14
N ALA A 172 -23.66 17.05 36.04
CA ALA A 172 -24.52 15.97 35.55
C ALA A 172 -23.71 14.71 35.21
N LEU A 173 -22.62 14.85 34.44
CA LEU A 173 -21.73 13.73 34.08
C LEU A 173 -21.03 13.12 35.31
N ALA A 174 -20.59 13.92 36.28
CA ALA A 174 -20.09 13.42 37.55
C ALA A 174 -21.15 12.62 38.34
N THR A 175 -22.41 13.08 38.32
CA THR A 175 -23.55 12.37 38.93
C THR A 175 -23.85 11.04 38.23
N PHE A 176 -23.75 10.98 36.89
CA PHE A 176 -23.82 9.72 36.15
C PHE A 176 -22.65 8.77 36.47
N ARG A 177 -21.40 9.26 36.50
CA ARG A 177 -20.22 8.45 36.90
C ARG A 177 -20.41 7.87 38.31
N ALA A 178 -20.85 8.68 39.27
CA ALA A 178 -21.17 8.24 40.64
C ALA A 178 -22.37 7.27 40.74
N GLY A 179 -23.27 7.26 39.75
CA GLY A 179 -24.40 6.33 39.68
C GLY A 179 -24.03 4.94 39.13
N LEU A 180 -22.88 4.77 38.46
CA LEU A 180 -22.48 3.50 37.84
C LEU A 180 -22.48 2.29 38.79
N PRO A 181 -22.05 2.38 40.07
CA PRO A 181 -22.11 1.24 41.01
C PRO A 181 -23.52 0.66 41.22
N SER A 182 -24.59 1.44 41.00
CA SER A 182 -25.98 0.95 41.07
C SER A 182 -26.29 -0.13 40.02
N LEU A 183 -25.49 -0.23 38.95
CA LEU A 183 -25.56 -1.30 37.94
C LEU A 183 -24.90 -2.61 38.40
N GLY A 184 -24.30 -2.66 39.60
CA GLY A 184 -23.58 -3.82 40.12
C GLY A 184 -24.38 -5.13 40.15
N ARG A 185 -25.71 -5.05 40.31
CA ARG A 185 -26.61 -6.21 40.27
C ARG A 185 -26.79 -6.80 38.86
N ILE A 186 -26.70 -5.95 37.82
CA ILE A 186 -26.67 -6.37 36.41
C ILE A 186 -25.31 -7.03 36.11
N TRP A 187 -24.22 -6.44 36.59
CA TRP A 187 -22.86 -6.98 36.44
C TRP A 187 -22.62 -8.32 37.17
N ALA A 188 -23.55 -8.76 38.02
CA ALA A 188 -23.51 -10.02 38.74
C ALA A 188 -24.26 -11.18 38.05
N ASP A 189 -24.75 -10.98 36.81
CA ASP A 189 -25.47 -11.97 35.98
C ASP A 189 -26.65 -12.65 36.70
N GLN A 190 -27.41 -11.85 37.45
CA GLN A 190 -28.65 -12.29 38.09
C GLN A 190 -29.86 -11.99 37.19
N ALA A 191 -30.98 -12.71 37.40
CA ALA A 191 -32.22 -12.45 36.67
C ALA A 191 -32.72 -11.01 36.90
N ILE A 192 -32.76 -10.20 35.84
CA ILE A 192 -33.05 -8.76 35.87
C ILE A 192 -34.53 -8.49 35.58
N GLY A 193 -35.26 -7.93 36.55
CA GLY A 193 -36.64 -7.48 36.41
C GLY A 193 -36.81 -6.39 35.36
N ARG A 194 -38.03 -6.26 34.82
CA ARG A 194 -38.31 -5.37 33.67
C ARG A 194 -37.97 -3.90 33.93
N GLN A 195 -38.26 -3.38 35.12
CA GLN A 195 -37.97 -1.99 35.48
C GLN A 195 -36.47 -1.73 35.65
N LEU A 196 -35.70 -2.67 36.20
CA LEU A 196 -34.24 -2.51 36.31
C LEU A 196 -33.58 -2.46 34.93
N ARG A 197 -34.03 -3.30 33.97
CA ARG A 197 -33.60 -3.22 32.57
C ARG A 197 -34.01 -1.87 31.91
N TYR A 198 -35.25 -1.42 32.12
CA TYR A 198 -35.75 -0.14 31.57
C TYR A 198 -34.95 1.07 32.09
N TRP A 199 -34.76 1.19 33.41
CA TRP A 199 -34.04 2.32 33.99
C TRP A 199 -32.53 2.29 33.68
N ALA A 200 -31.93 1.10 33.54
CA ALA A 200 -30.53 0.97 33.11
C ALA A 200 -30.32 1.36 31.64
N GLU A 201 -31.21 0.94 30.73
CA GLU A 201 -31.11 1.34 29.33
C GLU A 201 -31.28 2.86 29.17
N LEU A 202 -32.26 3.45 29.87
CA LEU A 202 -32.49 4.90 29.87
C LEU A 202 -31.30 5.68 30.47
N PHE A 203 -30.82 5.28 31.64
CA PHE A 203 -29.66 5.90 32.32
C PHE A 203 -28.41 5.89 31.45
N LEU A 204 -28.08 4.73 30.85
CA LEU A 204 -26.88 4.59 30.01
C LEU A 204 -27.02 5.33 28.67
N THR A 205 -28.21 5.33 28.05
CA THR A 205 -28.50 6.10 26.83
C THR A 205 -28.24 7.58 27.05
N GLU A 206 -28.84 8.16 28.09
CA GLU A 206 -28.78 9.59 28.37
C GLU A 206 -27.38 10.01 28.84
N PHE A 207 -26.68 9.16 29.61
CA PHE A 207 -25.27 9.36 29.96
C PHE A 207 -24.37 9.40 28.72
N CYS A 208 -24.55 8.49 27.75
CA CYS A 208 -23.78 8.51 26.51
C CYS A 208 -24.06 9.76 25.67
N MET A 209 -25.33 10.14 25.50
CA MET A 209 -25.69 11.31 24.68
C MET A 209 -25.20 12.63 25.29
N LEU A 210 -25.36 12.83 26.60
CA LEU A 210 -24.82 14.01 27.30
C LEU A 210 -23.29 14.02 27.30
N SER A 211 -22.65 12.84 27.33
CA SER A 211 -21.20 12.74 27.19
C SER A 211 -20.70 13.12 25.79
N SER A 212 -21.47 12.85 24.72
CA SER A 212 -21.14 13.36 23.38
C SER A 212 -21.36 14.88 23.29
N GLN A 213 -22.47 15.40 23.83
CA GLN A 213 -22.71 16.86 23.85
C GLN A 213 -21.58 17.62 24.54
N ALA A 214 -21.15 17.19 25.73
CA ALA A 214 -20.05 17.82 26.46
C ALA A 214 -18.70 17.75 25.74
N LEU A 215 -18.48 16.75 24.86
CA LEU A 215 -17.30 16.70 23.99
C LEU A 215 -17.42 17.69 22.82
N GLN A 216 -18.60 17.78 22.19
CA GLN A 216 -18.86 18.73 21.09
C GLN A 216 -18.75 20.19 21.56
N GLU A 217 -19.19 20.48 22.78
CA GLU A 217 -19.09 21.80 23.42
C GLU A 217 -17.70 22.07 24.03
N ASN A 218 -16.74 21.13 23.92
CA ASN A 218 -15.38 21.21 24.47
C ASN A 218 -15.34 21.39 26.01
N GLU A 219 -16.39 20.94 26.71
CA GLU A 219 -16.48 20.94 28.18
C GLU A 219 -15.59 19.88 28.83
N THR A 220 -15.49 18.69 28.23
CA THR A 220 -14.75 17.52 28.74
C THR A 220 -13.65 17.09 27.75
N SER A 221 -12.67 16.32 28.21
CA SER A 221 -11.57 15.87 27.35
C SER A 221 -11.52 14.34 27.21
N LEU A 222 -11.33 13.87 25.97
CA LEU A 222 -11.09 12.45 25.69
C LEU A 222 -9.81 11.91 26.37
N ALA A 223 -8.87 12.78 26.74
CA ALA A 223 -7.65 12.42 27.46
C ALA A 223 -7.88 12.07 28.96
N GLU A 224 -9.08 12.32 29.52
CA GLU A 224 -9.44 11.82 30.84
C GLU A 224 -9.47 10.29 30.85
N ALA A 225 -8.89 9.65 31.88
CA ALA A 225 -8.87 8.17 31.99
C ALA A 225 -10.27 7.53 32.05
N GLU A 226 -11.30 8.30 32.41
CA GLU A 226 -12.71 7.89 32.50
C GLU A 226 -13.59 8.44 31.37
N SER A 227 -13.03 9.10 30.35
CA SER A 227 -13.79 9.70 29.25
C SER A 227 -14.72 8.70 28.54
N MET A 228 -14.29 7.45 28.42
CA MET A 228 -15.02 6.37 27.74
C MET A 228 -15.92 5.53 28.69
N ALA A 229 -16.05 5.91 29.97
CA ALA A 229 -16.76 5.12 30.98
C ALA A 229 -18.26 4.90 30.67
N CYS A 230 -18.90 5.89 30.05
CA CYS A 230 -20.29 5.82 29.57
C CYS A 230 -20.46 4.72 28.52
N TYR A 231 -19.72 4.79 27.42
CA TYR A 231 -19.82 3.86 26.30
C TYR A 231 -19.39 2.43 26.66
N ARG A 232 -18.32 2.27 27.46
CA ARG A 232 -17.88 0.95 27.94
C ARG A 232 -18.90 0.30 28.88
N SER A 233 -19.61 1.09 29.68
CA SER A 233 -20.72 0.61 30.51
C SER A 233 -21.95 0.22 29.68
N TRP A 234 -22.23 0.95 28.59
CA TRP A 234 -23.28 0.62 27.62
C TRP A 234 -23.01 -0.71 26.90
N VAL A 235 -21.79 -0.93 26.39
CA VAL A 235 -21.45 -2.21 25.74
C VAL A 235 -21.51 -3.38 26.73
N ARG A 236 -20.91 -3.23 27.92
CA ARG A 236 -20.98 -4.26 28.97
C ARG A 236 -22.41 -4.62 29.36
N PHE A 237 -23.34 -3.66 29.36
CA PHE A 237 -24.76 -3.91 29.58
C PHE A 237 -25.36 -4.81 28.48
N TRP A 238 -25.08 -4.54 27.21
CA TRP A 238 -25.58 -5.37 26.10
C TRP A 238 -24.92 -6.75 26.01
N ASP A 239 -23.63 -6.88 26.33
CA ASP A 239 -22.93 -8.16 26.42
C ASP A 239 -23.60 -9.09 27.45
N ILE A 240 -23.91 -8.57 28.65
CA ILE A 240 -24.59 -9.31 29.72
C ILE A 240 -26.01 -9.72 29.30
N MET A 241 -26.70 -8.92 28.49
CA MET A 241 -28.03 -9.27 27.98
C MET A 241 -28.00 -10.43 26.96
N ALA A 242 -26.81 -10.90 26.54
CA ALA A 242 -26.57 -12.02 25.64
C ALA A 242 -27.35 -11.97 24.31
N ALA A 243 -27.76 -10.76 23.91
CA ALA A 243 -28.49 -10.51 22.67
C ALA A 243 -27.51 -10.26 21.51
N PRO A 244 -27.86 -10.62 20.26
CA PRO A 244 -27.18 -10.05 19.10
C PRO A 244 -27.33 -8.52 19.14
N VAL A 245 -26.37 -7.78 18.54
CA VAL A 245 -26.33 -6.30 18.55
C VAL A 245 -27.72 -5.74 18.25
N THR A 246 -28.37 -5.20 19.28
CA THR A 246 -29.83 -5.01 19.27
C THR A 246 -30.17 -3.63 18.72
N GLY A 247 -30.80 -3.61 17.53
CA GLY A 247 -31.19 -2.38 16.84
C GLY A 247 -32.46 -1.73 17.38
N GLY A 248 -32.98 -0.79 16.60
CA GLY A 248 -34.17 0.00 16.91
C GLY A 248 -33.90 1.11 17.94
N PHE A 249 -34.96 1.59 18.58
CA PHE A 249 -34.92 2.69 19.53
C PHE A 249 -34.83 2.20 20.97
N GLY A 250 -34.25 3.03 21.85
CA GLY A 250 -34.38 2.85 23.29
C GLY A 250 -35.83 3.02 23.77
N PHE A 251 -36.12 2.59 24.99
CA PHE A 251 -37.47 2.75 25.57
C PHE A 251 -37.88 4.22 25.62
N LYS A 252 -39.14 4.51 25.25
CA LYS A 252 -39.71 5.83 24.92
C LYS A 252 -39.28 6.46 23.58
N GLY A 253 -38.44 5.81 22.77
CA GLY A 253 -38.31 6.13 21.34
C GLY A 253 -37.48 7.36 20.98
N SER A 254 -36.85 8.04 21.95
CA SER A 254 -36.12 9.30 21.71
C SER A 254 -34.83 9.15 20.92
N VAL A 255 -34.09 8.05 21.12
CA VAL A 255 -32.75 7.84 20.52
C VAL A 255 -32.65 6.43 19.90
N PRO A 256 -32.23 6.30 18.63
CA PRO A 256 -31.86 5.01 18.04
C PRO A 256 -30.61 4.42 18.72
N ARG A 257 -30.63 3.13 19.05
CA ARG A 257 -29.46 2.44 19.65
C ARG A 257 -28.22 2.53 18.77
N ARG A 258 -28.39 2.54 17.44
CA ARG A 258 -27.29 2.75 16.49
C ARG A 258 -26.59 4.10 16.64
N ARG A 259 -27.28 5.14 17.15
CA ARG A 259 -26.67 6.46 17.36
C ARG A 259 -25.61 6.40 18.46
N ILE A 260 -25.87 5.71 19.57
CA ILE A 260 -24.89 5.55 20.66
C ILE A 260 -23.63 4.82 20.17
N TRP A 261 -23.81 3.79 19.32
CA TRP A 261 -22.68 3.12 18.67
C TRP A 261 -21.89 4.05 17.72
N ASN A 262 -22.56 4.97 17.02
CA ASN A 262 -21.89 6.00 16.21
C ASN A 262 -21.13 7.02 17.09
N GLU A 263 -21.74 7.56 18.16
CA GLU A 263 -21.06 8.49 19.07
C GLU A 263 -19.80 7.85 19.71
N TYR A 264 -19.87 6.58 20.09
CA TYR A 264 -18.72 5.82 20.59
C TYR A 264 -17.65 5.61 19.50
N TYR A 265 -18.07 5.29 18.27
CA TYR A 265 -17.16 5.15 17.13
C TYR A 265 -16.43 6.47 16.84
N LEU A 266 -17.13 7.60 16.86
CA LEU A 266 -16.57 8.93 16.66
C LEU A 266 -15.61 9.33 17.79
N ALA A 267 -15.94 9.05 19.05
CA ALA A 267 -15.05 9.30 20.19
C ALA A 267 -13.73 8.49 20.09
N LEU A 268 -13.80 7.20 19.75
CA LEU A 268 -12.60 6.39 19.48
C LEU A 268 -11.83 6.85 18.24
N SER A 269 -12.53 7.36 17.22
CA SER A 269 -11.92 7.93 16.02
C SER A 269 -11.15 9.21 16.31
N GLN A 270 -11.65 10.08 17.20
CA GLN A 270 -10.94 11.29 17.63
C GLN A 270 -9.68 10.96 18.47
N ILE A 271 -9.74 9.93 19.32
CA ILE A 271 -8.56 9.42 20.04
C ILE A 271 -7.48 8.95 19.04
N LEU A 272 -7.89 8.25 17.98
CA LEU A 272 -7.02 7.80 16.89
C LEU A 272 -6.45 8.96 16.05
N GLU A 273 -7.27 9.96 15.74
CA GLU A 273 -6.90 11.11 14.88
C GLU A 273 -5.88 12.05 15.55
N PHE A 274 -6.05 12.33 16.84
CA PHE A 274 -5.19 13.25 17.60
C PHE A 274 -4.07 12.54 18.38
N ASP A 275 -3.81 11.25 18.12
CA ASP A 275 -2.85 10.36 18.83
C ASP A 275 -2.94 10.44 20.36
N LEU A 276 -4.16 10.53 20.90
CA LEU A 276 -4.39 10.72 22.33
C LEU A 276 -4.03 9.45 23.11
N SER A 277 -3.59 9.64 24.36
CA SER A 277 -3.36 8.53 25.28
C SER A 277 -4.64 7.73 25.51
N PHE A 278 -4.66 6.48 25.04
CA PHE A 278 -5.79 5.56 25.18
C PHE A 278 -6.29 5.48 26.64
N PRO A 279 -7.54 5.89 26.93
CA PRO A 279 -8.11 5.82 28.26
C PRO A 279 -8.26 4.36 28.70
N THR A 280 -7.76 4.01 29.89
CA THR A 280 -7.78 2.62 30.41
C THR A 280 -8.88 2.35 31.44
N GLY A 281 -9.61 3.38 31.88
CA GLY A 281 -10.72 3.22 32.83
C GLY A 281 -11.87 2.40 32.25
N PHE A 282 -12.44 1.50 33.05
CA PHE A 282 -13.58 0.63 32.67
C PHE A 282 -13.33 -0.31 31.47
N VAL A 283 -12.08 -0.56 31.06
CA VAL A 283 -11.75 -1.58 30.05
C VAL A 283 -12.11 -2.98 30.60
N SER A 284 -12.93 -3.73 29.87
CA SER A 284 -13.27 -5.11 30.21
C SER A 284 -12.18 -6.07 29.71
N ASN A 285 -11.66 -6.92 30.61
CA ASN A 285 -10.56 -7.86 30.36
C ASN A 285 -9.29 -7.23 29.74
N PRO A 286 -8.51 -6.44 30.52
CA PRO A 286 -7.16 -6.06 30.11
C PRO A 286 -6.23 -7.29 30.06
N THR A 287 -6.11 -7.90 28.89
CA THR A 287 -5.07 -8.88 28.60
C THR A 287 -3.72 -8.16 28.63
N GLY A 288 -2.93 -8.38 29.69
CA GLY A 288 -1.72 -7.59 29.99
C GLY A 288 -0.61 -7.61 28.92
N ASP A 289 -0.73 -8.49 27.93
CA ASP A 289 0.24 -8.65 26.84
C ASP A 289 0.03 -7.68 25.65
N LEU A 290 -1.09 -6.93 25.61
CA LEU A 290 -1.42 -6.03 24.49
C LEU A 290 -1.00 -4.57 24.74
N SER A 291 -0.41 -3.93 23.73
CA SER A 291 -0.09 -2.49 23.76
C SER A 291 -1.35 -1.63 23.87
N THR A 292 -1.24 -0.40 24.37
CA THR A 292 -2.38 0.55 24.42
C THR A 292 -2.95 0.85 23.03
N ARG A 293 -2.11 0.86 21.99
CA ARG A 293 -2.54 0.99 20.59
C ARG A 293 -3.21 -0.27 20.06
N SER A 294 -2.75 -1.48 20.44
CA SER A 294 -3.48 -2.73 20.17
C SER A 294 -4.85 -2.74 20.83
N GLN A 295 -4.96 -2.28 22.07
CA GLN A 295 -6.22 -2.20 22.82
C GLN A 295 -7.20 -1.23 22.12
N LEU A 296 -6.74 -0.01 21.78
CA LEU A 296 -7.50 0.95 20.96
C LEU A 296 -7.97 0.34 19.64
N ARG A 297 -7.10 -0.39 18.91
CA ARG A 297 -7.47 -1.01 17.63
C ARG A 297 -8.55 -2.09 17.80
N VAL A 298 -8.48 -2.91 18.84
CA VAL A 298 -9.47 -3.95 19.13
C VAL A 298 -10.81 -3.34 19.52
N GLU A 299 -10.82 -2.34 20.40
CA GLU A 299 -12.02 -1.63 20.83
C GLU A 299 -12.69 -0.90 19.65
N LEU A 300 -11.91 -0.15 18.86
CA LEU A 300 -12.39 0.50 17.64
C LEU A 300 -12.99 -0.51 16.67
N LYS A 301 -12.34 -1.68 16.44
CA LYS A 301 -12.86 -2.71 15.52
C LYS A 301 -14.20 -3.30 15.99
N HIS A 302 -14.38 -3.50 17.29
CA HIS A 302 -15.62 -4.02 17.85
C HIS A 302 -16.77 -3.01 17.66
N VAL A 303 -16.52 -1.74 17.99
CA VAL A 303 -17.50 -0.64 17.85
C VAL A 303 -17.84 -0.36 16.38
N GLU A 304 -16.83 -0.34 15.50
CA GLU A 304 -16.94 -0.28 14.04
C GLU A 304 -17.92 -1.34 13.51
N ALA A 305 -17.68 -2.61 13.84
CA ALA A 305 -18.49 -3.73 13.37
C ALA A 305 -19.92 -3.72 13.96
N ALA A 306 -20.09 -3.33 15.22
CA ALA A 306 -21.41 -3.21 15.85
C ALA A 306 -22.25 -2.09 15.23
N TYR A 307 -21.66 -0.91 15.00
CA TYR A 307 -22.33 0.19 14.32
C TYR A 307 -22.68 -0.17 12.88
N GLN A 308 -21.72 -0.73 12.12
CA GLN A 308 -21.91 -1.19 10.75
C GLN A 308 -23.04 -2.21 10.62
N ALA A 309 -23.11 -3.19 11.52
CA ALA A 309 -24.14 -4.23 11.49
C ALA A 309 -25.55 -3.65 11.69
N LEU A 310 -25.71 -2.68 12.60
CA LEU A 310 -26.99 -1.97 12.77
C LEU A 310 -27.31 -1.09 11.56
N LEU A 311 -26.37 -0.24 11.14
CA LEU A 311 -26.55 0.68 10.03
C LEU A 311 -26.94 -0.04 8.73
N LEU A 312 -26.26 -1.13 8.38
CA LEU A 312 -26.52 -1.88 7.15
C LEU A 312 -27.72 -2.85 7.27
N SER A 313 -28.20 -3.18 8.46
CA SER A 313 -29.44 -3.99 8.62
C SER A 313 -30.70 -3.12 8.65
N GLU A 314 -30.62 -1.93 9.26
CA GLU A 314 -31.75 -0.97 9.36
C GLU A 314 -31.93 -0.14 8.08
N THR A 315 -30.88 0.07 7.27
CA THR A 315 -31.00 0.82 6.00
C THR A 315 -31.54 -0.04 4.85
N SER A 316 -32.54 0.49 4.14
CA SER A 316 -32.98 0.01 2.83
C SER A 316 -32.19 0.69 1.71
N PHE A 317 -32.12 0.05 0.54
CA PHE A 317 -31.59 0.68 -0.68
C PHE A 317 -32.38 1.98 -1.01
N PRO A 318 -31.73 3.05 -1.49
CA PRO A 318 -32.39 4.32 -1.80
C PRO A 318 -33.47 4.19 -2.88
N ARG A 319 -34.51 5.01 -2.75
CA ARG A 319 -35.42 5.33 -3.87
C ARG A 319 -34.80 6.43 -4.73
N ALA A 320 -35.38 6.70 -5.89
CA ALA A 320 -34.88 7.71 -6.84
C ALA A 320 -34.83 9.16 -6.29
N GLU A 321 -35.50 9.43 -5.15
CA GLU A 321 -35.56 10.72 -4.46
C GLU A 321 -34.98 10.64 -3.02
N GLU A 322 -34.36 9.51 -2.64
CA GLU A 322 -33.81 9.31 -1.29
C GLU A 322 -32.28 9.14 -1.34
N GLU A 323 -31.56 9.91 -0.54
CA GLU A 323 -30.11 9.72 -0.31
C GLU A 323 -29.85 8.89 0.97
N ARG A 324 -28.57 8.56 1.22
CA ARG A 324 -28.13 7.69 2.34
C ARG A 324 -26.88 8.24 3.04
N GLN A 325 -26.89 9.55 3.33
CA GLN A 325 -25.78 10.27 3.93
C GLN A 325 -25.15 9.57 5.14
N GLU A 326 -25.93 9.02 6.08
CA GLU A 326 -25.41 8.30 7.27
C GLU A 326 -24.49 7.10 6.92
N VAL A 327 -24.67 6.48 5.75
CA VAL A 327 -23.79 5.42 5.21
C VAL A 327 -22.52 6.00 4.60
N GLU A 328 -22.61 7.17 3.97
CA GLU A 328 -21.48 7.87 3.35
C GLU A 328 -20.59 8.55 4.39
N ASP A 329 -21.17 9.15 5.44
CA ASP A 329 -20.49 9.66 6.63
C ASP A 329 -19.72 8.54 7.34
N PHE A 330 -20.36 7.38 7.53
CA PHE A 330 -19.71 6.19 8.11
C PHE A 330 -18.54 5.71 7.23
N VAL A 331 -18.74 5.61 5.91
CA VAL A 331 -17.67 5.23 4.97
C VAL A 331 -16.52 6.25 4.98
N HIS A 332 -16.81 7.54 5.06
CA HIS A 332 -15.80 8.60 5.18
C HIS A 332 -14.96 8.42 6.46
N GLN A 333 -15.61 8.24 7.62
CA GLN A 333 -14.90 8.04 8.89
C GLN A 333 -14.11 6.73 8.92
N ALA A 334 -14.67 5.64 8.36
CA ALA A 334 -13.97 4.37 8.22
C ALA A 334 -12.72 4.48 7.34
N ALA A 335 -12.81 5.18 6.20
CA ALA A 335 -11.66 5.45 5.33
C ALA A 335 -10.62 6.41 5.97
N LYS A 336 -11.07 7.37 6.79
CA LYS A 336 -10.19 8.24 7.58
C LYS A 336 -9.42 7.47 8.64
N ASN A 337 -10.12 6.65 9.43
CA ASN A 337 -9.52 5.75 10.42
C ASN A 337 -8.56 4.75 9.77
N TRP A 338 -8.95 4.17 8.64
CA TRP A 338 -8.11 3.27 7.83
C TRP A 338 -6.82 3.93 7.37
N SER A 339 -6.86 5.15 6.83
CA SER A 339 -5.65 5.82 6.32
C SER A 339 -4.66 6.21 7.43
N ILE A 340 -5.16 6.53 8.63
CA ILE A 340 -4.34 6.74 9.83
C ILE A 340 -3.68 5.42 10.28
N LEU A 341 -4.47 4.34 10.42
CA LEU A 341 -4.00 3.03 10.87
C LEU A 341 -3.04 2.35 9.87
N CYS A 342 -3.21 2.58 8.56
CA CYS A 342 -2.26 2.14 7.54
C CYS A 342 -1.02 3.06 7.44
N GLY A 343 -1.05 4.23 8.06
CA GLY A 343 0.08 5.18 8.15
C GLY A 343 1.30 4.60 8.86
N ARG A 344 2.45 5.27 8.72
CA ARG A 344 3.75 4.80 9.28
C ARG A 344 3.96 5.16 10.75
N GLY A 345 3.08 5.95 11.35
CA GLY A 345 3.04 6.16 12.80
C GLY A 345 2.58 4.90 13.56
N TRP A 346 1.84 4.00 12.90
CA TRP A 346 1.37 2.73 13.43
C TRP A 346 2.26 1.55 12.99
N LYS A 347 2.45 0.57 13.88
CA LYS A 347 3.26 -0.63 13.61
C LYS A 347 2.36 -1.81 13.25
N GLU A 348 2.86 -2.71 12.41
CA GLU A 348 2.15 -3.93 11.99
C GLU A 348 1.67 -4.79 13.17
N GLN A 349 2.41 -4.76 14.28
CA GLN A 349 2.12 -5.46 15.53
C GLN A 349 0.89 -4.87 16.27
N ASP A 350 0.69 -3.55 16.21
CA ASP A 350 -0.43 -2.87 16.89
C ASP A 350 -1.77 -3.08 16.15
N LEU A 351 -1.74 -3.51 14.88
CA LEU A 351 -2.92 -3.67 14.02
C LEU A 351 -3.63 -5.03 14.16
N GLY A 352 -2.99 -6.00 14.81
CA GLY A 352 -3.54 -7.34 15.07
C GLY A 352 -3.45 -8.30 13.88
N GLN A 353 -4.27 -9.35 13.89
CA GLN A 353 -4.19 -10.45 12.91
C GLN A 353 -4.45 -9.94 11.47
N GLY A 354 -3.50 -10.20 10.58
CA GLY A 354 -3.54 -9.79 9.17
C GLY A 354 -2.95 -8.41 8.90
N GLY A 355 -2.63 -7.62 9.93
CA GLY A 355 -1.94 -6.34 9.79
C GLY A 355 -2.67 -5.33 8.90
N ARG A 356 -1.92 -4.49 8.17
CA ARG A 356 -2.44 -3.50 7.22
C ARG A 356 -3.23 -4.14 6.07
N VAL A 357 -2.86 -5.36 5.64
CA VAL A 357 -3.54 -6.06 4.54
C VAL A 357 -4.91 -6.55 5.00
N GLY A 358 -4.99 -7.18 6.17
CA GLY A 358 -6.25 -7.63 6.77
C GLY A 358 -7.18 -6.47 7.12
N LEU A 359 -6.61 -5.34 7.57
CA LEU A 359 -7.33 -4.09 7.77
C LEU A 359 -7.91 -3.54 6.45
N SER A 360 -7.10 -3.45 5.39
CA SER A 360 -7.55 -2.94 4.08
C SER A 360 -8.60 -3.85 3.44
N ARG A 361 -8.47 -5.18 3.58
CA ARG A 361 -9.49 -6.14 3.15
C ARG A 361 -10.83 -5.95 3.87
N GLY A 362 -10.81 -5.77 5.20
CA GLY A 362 -12.04 -5.49 5.95
C GLY A 362 -12.72 -4.18 5.52
N ILE A 363 -11.95 -3.16 5.15
CA ILE A 363 -12.49 -1.92 4.60
C ILE A 363 -13.07 -2.11 3.19
N LEU A 364 -12.47 -2.96 2.34
CA LEU A 364 -13.10 -3.35 1.06
C LEU A 364 -14.42 -4.08 1.28
N ASP A 365 -14.50 -5.02 2.22
CA ASP A 365 -15.75 -5.70 2.58
C ASP A 365 -16.82 -4.69 3.04
N THR A 366 -16.42 -3.69 3.84
CA THR A 366 -17.29 -2.57 4.27
C THR A 366 -17.74 -1.69 3.11
N LEU A 367 -16.84 -1.32 2.19
CA LEU A 367 -17.15 -0.50 1.02
C LEU A 367 -18.09 -1.22 0.04
N TYR A 368 -17.85 -2.50 -0.24
CA TYR A 368 -18.76 -3.31 -1.06
C TYR A 368 -20.11 -3.50 -0.38
N SER A 369 -20.15 -3.67 0.94
CA SER A 369 -21.41 -3.77 1.69
C SER A 369 -22.19 -2.44 1.64
N ALA A 370 -21.51 -1.30 1.79
CA ALA A 370 -22.08 0.03 1.64
C ALA A 370 -22.60 0.28 0.21
N ALA A 371 -21.89 -0.20 -0.82
CA ALA A 371 -22.35 -0.13 -2.21
C ALA A 371 -23.65 -0.92 -2.48
N THR A 372 -24.02 -1.89 -1.64
CA THR A 372 -25.36 -2.53 -1.70
C THR A 372 -26.49 -1.67 -1.10
N LYS A 373 -26.14 -0.53 -0.49
CA LYS A 373 -27.05 0.38 0.22
C LYS A 373 -27.04 1.81 -0.32
N THR A 374 -26.17 2.14 -1.28
CA THR A 374 -26.10 3.45 -1.94
C THR A 374 -26.28 3.30 -3.46
N TYR A 375 -26.49 4.40 -4.17
CA TYR A 375 -26.60 4.42 -5.64
C TYR A 375 -25.64 5.48 -6.19
N HIS A 376 -24.71 5.06 -7.05
CA HIS A 376 -23.70 5.93 -7.70
C HIS A 376 -22.84 6.81 -6.78
N SER A 377 -22.77 6.51 -5.48
CA SER A 377 -21.96 7.23 -4.48
C SER A 377 -20.51 7.44 -4.95
N THR A 378 -20.13 8.71 -5.17
CA THR A 378 -18.78 9.06 -5.61
C THR A 378 -17.75 8.79 -4.52
N ALA A 379 -18.12 9.02 -3.26
CA ALA A 379 -17.30 8.70 -2.09
C ALA A 379 -16.95 7.20 -2.04
N VAL A 380 -17.93 6.30 -2.14
CA VAL A 380 -17.67 4.84 -2.10
C VAL A 380 -16.76 4.40 -3.24
N LEU A 381 -16.97 4.88 -4.47
CA LEU A 381 -16.12 4.53 -5.62
C LEU A 381 -14.69 5.07 -5.50
N ARG A 382 -14.53 6.30 -4.98
CA ARG A 382 -13.23 6.90 -4.69
C ARG A 382 -12.46 6.13 -3.63
N TYR A 383 -13.11 5.71 -2.55
CA TYR A 383 -12.46 4.87 -1.53
C TYR A 383 -12.17 3.45 -2.03
N LEU A 384 -13.02 2.85 -2.87
CA LEU A 384 -12.70 1.58 -3.54
C LEU A 384 -11.43 1.70 -4.41
N PHE A 385 -11.28 2.78 -5.19
CA PHE A 385 -10.05 3.06 -5.94
C PHE A 385 -8.82 3.12 -5.00
N VAL A 386 -8.87 3.92 -3.94
CA VAL A 386 -7.74 4.12 -3.01
C VAL A 386 -7.40 2.86 -2.22
N VAL A 387 -8.38 2.08 -1.75
CA VAL A 387 -8.13 0.88 -0.93
C VAL A 387 -7.75 -0.34 -1.78
N HIS A 388 -8.27 -0.51 -3.00
CA HIS A 388 -7.70 -1.54 -3.91
C HIS A 388 -6.25 -1.21 -4.28
N LEU A 389 -5.92 0.08 -4.44
CA LEU A 389 -4.56 0.52 -4.72
C LEU A 389 -3.60 0.20 -3.55
N SER A 390 -4.03 0.33 -2.29
CA SER A 390 -3.20 -0.04 -1.13
C SER A 390 -2.88 -1.53 -1.03
N VAL A 391 -3.72 -2.40 -1.61
CA VAL A 391 -3.52 -3.87 -1.65
C VAL A 391 -2.90 -4.31 -2.99
N ALA A 392 -2.39 -3.36 -3.79
CA ALA A 392 -1.81 -3.58 -5.12
C ALA A 392 -2.76 -4.24 -6.14
N GLU A 393 -4.07 -4.12 -5.96
CA GLU A 393 -5.11 -4.64 -6.89
C GLU A 393 -5.41 -3.62 -7.99
N PHE A 394 -4.36 -3.22 -8.72
CA PHE A 394 -4.39 -2.12 -9.70
C PHE A 394 -5.54 -2.22 -10.72
N ASP A 395 -5.81 -3.43 -11.24
CA ASP A 395 -6.88 -3.64 -12.24
C ASP A 395 -8.30 -3.51 -11.68
N LEU A 396 -8.49 -3.54 -10.36
CA LEU A 396 -9.76 -3.21 -9.70
C LEU A 396 -9.78 -1.73 -9.32
N ALA A 397 -8.67 -1.22 -8.78
CA ALA A 397 -8.51 0.20 -8.44
C ALA A 397 -8.83 1.11 -9.64
N PHE A 398 -8.20 0.87 -10.79
CA PHE A 398 -8.40 1.72 -11.97
C PHE A 398 -9.79 1.57 -12.60
N LYS A 399 -10.49 0.44 -12.41
CA LYS A 399 -11.90 0.28 -12.84
C LYS A 399 -12.87 1.02 -11.91
N ALA A 400 -12.61 1.02 -10.61
CA ALA A 400 -13.35 1.85 -9.66
C ALA A 400 -13.16 3.35 -9.98
N PHE A 401 -11.93 3.78 -10.29
CA PHE A 401 -11.65 5.14 -10.75
C PHE A 401 -12.34 5.49 -12.07
N ASP A 402 -12.34 4.60 -13.07
CA ASP A 402 -13.01 4.87 -14.35
C ASP A 402 -14.52 5.02 -14.18
N SER A 403 -15.11 4.19 -13.29
CA SER A 403 -16.54 4.25 -12.94
C SER A 403 -16.88 5.55 -12.19
N TYR A 404 -16.04 5.94 -11.23
CA TYR A 404 -16.10 7.23 -10.53
C TYR A 404 -16.06 8.40 -11.51
N LEU A 405 -15.06 8.44 -12.40
CA LEU A 405 -14.82 9.54 -13.31
C LEU A 405 -15.94 9.68 -14.36
N GLU A 406 -16.52 8.58 -14.83
CA GLU A 406 -17.69 8.60 -15.71
C GLU A 406 -18.92 9.19 -15.01
N ILE A 407 -19.20 8.77 -13.77
CA ILE A 407 -20.30 9.28 -12.96
C ILE A 407 -20.10 10.77 -12.65
N VAL A 408 -18.92 11.17 -12.20
CA VAL A 408 -18.58 12.57 -11.86
C VAL A 408 -18.70 13.48 -13.08
N LYS A 409 -18.15 13.11 -14.24
CA LYS A 409 -18.29 13.89 -15.49
C LYS A 409 -19.76 14.08 -15.87
N LYS A 410 -20.56 13.02 -15.76
CA LYS A 410 -22.02 13.08 -16.03
C LYS A 410 -22.77 13.88 -14.97
N GLY A 411 -22.33 13.89 -13.72
CA GLY A 411 -22.89 14.68 -12.61
C GLY A 411 -22.65 16.17 -12.82
N LYS A 412 -21.39 16.60 -12.92
CA LYS A 412 -21.04 18.01 -13.16
C LYS A 412 -21.72 18.55 -14.41
N ALA A 413 -21.70 17.83 -15.53
CA ALA A 413 -22.41 18.24 -16.75
C ALA A 413 -23.95 18.30 -16.63
N ARG A 414 -24.56 17.74 -15.58
CA ARG A 414 -25.96 18.04 -15.20
C ARG A 414 -26.03 19.31 -14.36
N VAL A 415 -25.23 19.41 -13.29
CA VAL A 415 -25.18 20.59 -12.40
C VAL A 415 -24.93 21.88 -13.20
N ASP A 416 -23.93 21.90 -14.08
CA ASP A 416 -23.58 23.01 -14.97
C ASP A 416 -24.76 23.43 -15.89
N LYS A 417 -25.66 22.50 -16.19
CA LYS A 417 -26.80 22.67 -17.11
C LYS A 417 -28.11 23.00 -16.40
N THR A 418 -28.29 22.58 -15.15
CA THR A 418 -29.53 22.78 -14.37
C THR A 418 -29.42 23.88 -13.32
N GLY A 419 -28.20 24.22 -12.88
CA GLY A 419 -27.97 25.09 -11.72
C GLY A 419 -28.31 24.43 -10.37
N HIS A 420 -28.67 23.14 -10.35
CA HIS A 420 -29.00 22.41 -9.13
C HIS A 420 -27.80 21.55 -8.71
N LEU A 421 -27.30 21.77 -7.48
CA LEU A 421 -26.28 20.95 -6.85
C LEU A 421 -26.84 19.55 -6.54
N GLU A 422 -26.06 18.51 -6.83
CA GLU A 422 -26.32 17.14 -6.41
C GLU A 422 -25.53 16.87 -5.11
N PRO A 423 -26.15 16.64 -3.94
CA PRO A 423 -25.43 16.57 -2.66
C PRO A 423 -24.42 15.42 -2.57
N SER A 424 -24.75 14.29 -3.21
CA SER A 424 -23.94 13.07 -3.29
C SER A 424 -22.82 13.11 -4.37
N LEU A 425 -22.51 14.29 -4.91
CA LEU A 425 -21.47 14.49 -5.94
C LEU A 425 -20.24 15.22 -5.35
N ASP A 426 -19.08 14.55 -5.38
CA ASP A 426 -17.77 15.11 -4.97
C ASP A 426 -17.53 16.54 -5.49
N ASP A 427 -16.97 17.41 -4.65
CA ASP A 427 -16.65 18.79 -4.99
C ASP A 427 -15.44 18.90 -5.94
N ASP A 428 -15.26 20.06 -6.56
CA ASP A 428 -14.22 20.24 -7.60
C ASP A 428 -12.81 20.05 -7.02
N ALA A 429 -12.59 20.38 -5.74
CA ALA A 429 -11.33 20.11 -5.05
C ALA A 429 -11.05 18.59 -4.94
N THR A 430 -12.03 17.81 -4.46
CA THR A 430 -11.91 16.35 -4.31
C THR A 430 -11.72 15.65 -5.66
N VAL A 431 -12.38 16.12 -6.73
CA VAL A 431 -12.21 15.55 -8.07
C VAL A 431 -10.82 15.83 -8.63
N LEU A 432 -10.33 17.07 -8.54
CA LEU A 432 -8.97 17.44 -8.98
C LEU A 432 -7.90 16.65 -8.22
N GLU A 433 -8.07 16.45 -6.90
CA GLU A 433 -7.22 15.56 -6.13
C GLU A 433 -7.28 14.12 -6.66
N THR A 434 -8.47 13.53 -6.80
CA THR A 434 -8.61 12.11 -7.17
C THR A 434 -8.04 11.80 -8.55
N ILE A 435 -8.20 12.71 -9.52
CA ILE A 435 -7.55 12.60 -10.84
C ILE A 435 -6.02 12.69 -10.70
N ALA A 436 -5.49 13.61 -9.89
CA ALA A 436 -4.06 13.72 -9.64
C ALA A 436 -3.48 12.45 -8.98
N GLN A 437 -4.15 11.89 -7.97
CA GLN A 437 -3.75 10.62 -7.33
C GLN A 437 -3.71 9.47 -8.35
N CYS A 438 -4.71 9.37 -9.23
CA CYS A 438 -4.73 8.37 -10.31
C CYS A 438 -3.60 8.55 -11.32
N ILE A 439 -3.31 9.77 -11.78
CA ILE A 439 -2.17 10.07 -12.66
C ILE A 439 -0.84 9.65 -12.01
N ILE A 440 -0.65 9.96 -10.72
CA ILE A 440 0.55 9.60 -9.96
C ILE A 440 0.67 8.06 -9.83
N ALA A 441 -0.41 7.35 -9.55
CA ALA A 441 -0.43 5.88 -9.49
C ALA A 441 -0.08 5.24 -10.85
N LEU A 442 -0.67 5.73 -11.94
CA LEU A 442 -0.38 5.28 -13.30
C LEU A 442 1.08 5.53 -13.70
N CYS A 443 1.68 6.65 -13.29
CA CYS A 443 3.08 6.98 -13.58
C CYS A 443 4.10 6.27 -12.66
N ARG A 444 3.68 5.75 -11.50
CA ARG A 444 4.56 5.04 -10.55
C ARG A 444 4.60 3.53 -10.78
N TYR A 445 3.48 2.92 -11.17
CA TYR A 445 3.32 1.47 -11.25
C TYR A 445 2.93 0.95 -12.64
N GLY A 446 2.56 1.85 -13.55
CA GLY A 446 2.02 1.49 -14.86
C GLY A 446 3.03 1.52 -16.00
N GLN A 447 2.84 0.61 -16.96
CA GLN A 447 3.61 0.54 -18.20
C GLN A 447 3.09 1.53 -19.25
N ARG A 448 3.61 1.46 -20.50
CA ARG A 448 3.19 2.26 -21.65
C ARG A 448 1.68 2.60 -21.75
N PRO A 449 0.72 1.65 -21.69
CA PRO A 449 -0.71 1.99 -21.79
C PRO A 449 -1.22 2.81 -20.61
N ALA A 450 -0.67 2.62 -19.41
CA ALA A 450 -0.98 3.44 -18.24
C ALA A 450 -0.36 4.84 -18.35
N ALA A 451 0.83 4.98 -18.95
CA ALA A 451 1.40 6.29 -19.28
C ALA A 451 0.56 7.05 -20.32
N GLU A 452 -0.04 6.35 -21.29
CA GLU A 452 -0.97 6.95 -22.25
C GLU A 452 -2.28 7.40 -21.58
N LYS A 453 -2.88 6.54 -20.73
CA LYS A 453 -4.04 6.90 -19.91
C LYS A 453 -3.75 8.09 -18.99
N ALA A 454 -2.57 8.13 -18.36
CA ALA A 454 -2.13 9.26 -17.55
C ALA A 454 -2.00 10.56 -18.38
N ARG A 455 -1.60 10.48 -19.65
CA ARG A 455 -1.53 11.64 -20.56
C ARG A 455 -2.92 12.14 -20.95
N GLN A 456 -3.88 11.23 -21.14
CA GLN A 456 -5.29 11.58 -21.38
C GLN A 456 -5.89 12.28 -20.16
N LEU A 457 -5.74 11.71 -18.97
CA LEU A 457 -6.19 12.30 -17.71
C LEU A 457 -5.51 13.64 -17.40
N ALA A 458 -4.24 13.84 -17.78
CA ALA A 458 -3.55 15.12 -17.63
C ALA A 458 -4.13 16.22 -18.53
N ALA A 459 -4.54 15.89 -19.76
CA ALA A 459 -5.25 16.84 -20.63
C ALA A 459 -6.63 17.20 -20.08
N GLU A 460 -7.38 16.21 -19.57
CA GLU A 460 -8.64 16.47 -18.88
C GLU A 460 -8.44 17.34 -17.63
N LEU A 461 -7.34 17.14 -16.88
CA LEU A 461 -7.02 17.93 -15.70
C LEU A 461 -6.67 19.39 -16.07
N GLU A 462 -6.00 19.63 -17.20
CA GLU A 462 -5.82 20.98 -17.74
C GLU A 462 -7.15 21.64 -18.14
N ASP A 463 -8.06 20.91 -18.80
CA ASP A 463 -9.39 21.40 -19.17
C ASP A 463 -10.25 21.76 -17.96
N TRP A 464 -10.10 21.05 -16.83
CA TRP A 464 -10.79 21.39 -15.58
C TRP A 464 -10.16 22.62 -14.91
N LEU A 465 -8.82 22.68 -14.82
CA LEU A 465 -8.12 23.86 -14.28
C LEU A 465 -8.40 25.14 -15.08
N ALA A 466 -8.66 25.02 -16.39
CA ALA A 466 -9.04 26.15 -17.25
C ALA A 466 -10.47 26.68 -17.00
N LYS A 467 -11.35 25.88 -16.39
CA LYS A 467 -12.74 26.25 -16.06
C LYS A 467 -12.91 26.84 -14.67
N LEU A 468 -11.93 26.65 -13.78
CA LEU A 468 -12.01 27.17 -12.42
C LEU A 468 -12.15 28.71 -12.39
N PRO A 469 -12.94 29.27 -11.47
CA PRO A 469 -12.99 30.72 -11.25
C PRO A 469 -11.59 31.28 -10.95
N GLN A 470 -11.12 32.23 -11.78
CA GLN A 470 -9.81 32.83 -11.58
C GLN A 470 -9.86 33.89 -10.47
N ASN A 471 -9.31 33.56 -9.31
CA ASN A 471 -9.06 34.51 -8.21
C ASN A 471 -7.98 35.53 -8.62
N GLY A 472 -8.34 36.53 -9.43
CA GLY A 472 -7.37 37.42 -10.08
C GLY A 472 -7.92 38.74 -10.63
N ALA A 473 -8.89 39.38 -9.95
CA ALA A 473 -9.39 40.70 -10.36
C ALA A 473 -9.91 41.60 -9.21
N GLN A 474 -9.32 41.53 -8.00
CA GLN A 474 -9.54 42.57 -6.98
C GLN A 474 -8.73 43.84 -7.28
N ASP A 475 -8.96 44.47 -8.42
CA ASP A 475 -8.40 45.80 -8.73
C ASP A 475 -9.17 46.58 -9.82
N THR A 476 -10.51 46.62 -9.73
CA THR A 476 -11.29 47.74 -10.31
C THR A 476 -12.64 47.90 -9.62
N ALA A 477 -12.96 49.11 -9.15
CA ALA A 477 -14.14 49.38 -8.35
C ALA A 477 -15.40 49.67 -9.20
N THR A 478 -16.08 48.61 -9.69
CA THR A 478 -17.45 48.72 -10.21
C THR A 478 -18.28 47.50 -9.79
N PRO A 479 -19.33 47.65 -8.96
CA PRO A 479 -20.22 46.55 -8.60
C PRO A 479 -21.22 46.27 -9.73
N MET A 480 -20.75 45.67 -10.82
CA MET A 480 -21.65 45.06 -11.80
C MET A 480 -22.20 43.75 -11.25
N ILE A 481 -23.52 43.59 -11.31
CA ILE A 481 -24.23 42.44 -10.75
C ILE A 481 -23.94 41.21 -11.62
N ALA A 482 -23.06 40.34 -11.14
CA ALA A 482 -22.81 39.02 -11.73
C ALA A 482 -23.82 38.02 -11.16
N GLU A 483 -24.97 37.89 -11.82
CA GLU A 483 -26.01 36.91 -11.43
C GLU A 483 -25.52 35.46 -11.63
N GLY A 484 -25.57 34.67 -10.54
CA GLY A 484 -25.72 33.21 -10.58
C GLY A 484 -24.46 32.33 -10.45
N SER A 485 -23.34 32.66 -11.08
CA SER A 485 -22.27 31.66 -11.31
C SER A 485 -21.40 31.30 -10.09
N SER A 486 -21.21 32.20 -9.13
CA SER A 486 -20.25 32.04 -8.03
C SER A 486 -20.67 31.10 -6.90
N VAL A 487 -21.91 30.59 -6.92
CA VAL A 487 -22.46 29.72 -5.86
C VAL A 487 -22.36 28.23 -6.21
N ILE A 488 -22.17 27.89 -7.50
CA ILE A 488 -22.22 26.51 -8.00
C ILE A 488 -20.88 25.78 -7.80
N HIS A 489 -19.76 26.49 -7.89
CA HIS A 489 -18.41 25.92 -7.77
C HIS A 489 -17.73 26.42 -6.49
N SER A 490 -17.41 25.47 -5.58
CA SER A 490 -16.63 25.76 -4.37
C SER A 490 -15.22 26.26 -4.73
N PRO A 491 -14.68 27.30 -4.07
CA PRO A 491 -13.36 27.82 -4.39
C PRO A 491 -12.26 26.80 -4.03
N VAL A 492 -11.63 26.22 -5.06
CA VAL A 492 -10.60 25.19 -4.89
C VAL A 492 -9.38 25.72 -4.11
N PRO A 493 -8.93 25.03 -3.04
CA PRO A 493 -7.73 25.39 -2.31
C PRO A 493 -6.48 25.50 -3.21
N PRO A 494 -5.65 26.56 -3.10
CA PRO A 494 -4.51 26.76 -4.00
C PRO A 494 -3.50 25.61 -4.03
N HIS A 495 -3.33 24.88 -2.92
CA HIS A 495 -2.43 23.73 -2.85
C HIS A 495 -2.91 22.52 -3.69
N LEU A 496 -4.21 22.41 -3.96
CA LEU A 496 -4.74 21.39 -4.88
C LEU A 496 -4.56 21.79 -6.35
N VAL A 497 -4.59 23.10 -6.65
CA VAL A 497 -4.20 23.60 -7.98
C VAL A 497 -2.71 23.30 -8.25
N ALA A 498 -1.82 23.49 -7.27
CA ALA A 498 -0.43 23.03 -7.38
C ALA A 498 -0.31 21.50 -7.56
N GLN A 499 -1.09 20.70 -6.82
CA GLN A 499 -1.10 19.24 -6.95
C GLN A 499 -1.51 18.79 -8.35
N ALA A 500 -2.51 19.44 -8.95
CA ALA A 500 -2.94 19.18 -10.31
C ALA A 500 -1.84 19.53 -11.33
N TRP A 501 -1.21 20.71 -11.23
CA TRP A 501 -0.06 21.08 -12.08
C TRP A 501 1.14 20.14 -11.94
N GLN A 502 1.40 19.64 -10.73
CA GLN A 502 2.40 18.61 -10.48
C GLN A 502 2.07 17.30 -11.21
N ALA A 503 0.84 16.79 -11.09
CA ALA A 503 0.41 15.57 -11.76
C ALA A 503 0.48 15.68 -13.29
N ILE A 504 0.05 16.82 -13.86
CA ILE A 504 0.19 17.13 -15.29
C ILE A 504 1.67 17.12 -15.72
N GLY A 505 2.54 17.75 -14.93
CA GLY A 505 3.98 17.79 -15.19
C GLY A 505 4.64 16.41 -15.17
N LEU A 506 4.32 15.60 -14.15
CA LEU A 506 4.77 14.21 -14.00
C LEU A 506 4.29 13.31 -15.16
N SER A 507 3.03 13.46 -15.59
CA SER A 507 2.47 12.72 -16.72
C SER A 507 3.22 13.00 -18.02
N HIS A 508 3.48 14.27 -18.33
CA HIS A 508 4.26 14.64 -19.50
C HIS A 508 5.73 14.21 -19.40
N ALA A 509 6.35 14.31 -18.21
CA ALA A 509 7.71 13.79 -17.99
C ALA A 509 7.77 12.27 -18.28
N HIS A 510 6.87 11.48 -17.68
CA HIS A 510 6.80 10.04 -17.89
C HIS A 510 6.52 9.67 -19.36
N TRP A 511 5.61 10.39 -20.03
CA TRP A 511 5.36 10.19 -21.46
C TRP A 511 6.58 10.50 -22.35
N SER A 512 7.45 11.43 -21.95
CA SER A 512 8.66 11.76 -22.73
C SER A 512 9.67 10.61 -22.80
N ARG A 513 9.77 9.78 -21.75
CA ARG A 513 10.53 8.52 -21.75
C ARG A 513 9.89 7.44 -22.63
N MET A 514 8.57 7.49 -22.82
CA MET A 514 7.81 6.46 -23.54
C MET A 514 7.56 6.78 -25.03
N THR A 515 7.62 8.04 -25.46
CA THR A 515 7.40 8.39 -26.88
C THR A 515 8.49 7.83 -27.79
N TYR A 516 8.08 7.28 -28.94
CA TYR A 516 8.97 6.88 -30.04
C TYR A 516 9.25 8.04 -31.01
N GLU A 517 8.45 9.11 -30.93
CA GLU A 517 8.56 10.27 -31.81
C GLU A 517 9.58 11.26 -31.22
N ALA A 518 10.84 11.12 -31.62
CA ALA A 518 11.96 11.90 -31.09
C ALA A 518 11.76 13.42 -31.20
N ALA A 519 11.16 13.91 -32.29
CA ALA A 519 10.86 15.33 -32.49
C ALA A 519 9.92 15.89 -31.41
N SER A 520 8.86 15.16 -31.06
CA SER A 520 7.90 15.56 -30.02
C SER A 520 8.52 15.61 -28.60
N ARG A 521 9.61 14.86 -28.36
CA ARG A 521 10.12 14.60 -27.01
C ARG A 521 10.53 15.88 -26.29
N THR A 522 11.22 16.79 -26.98
CA THR A 522 11.68 18.07 -26.43
C THR A 522 10.52 19.01 -26.08
N GLU A 523 9.46 19.03 -26.90
CA GLU A 523 8.24 19.80 -26.65
C GLU A 523 7.49 19.27 -25.42
N ILE A 524 7.34 17.94 -25.32
CA ILE A 524 6.71 17.25 -24.18
C ILE A 524 7.49 17.54 -22.88
N GLN A 525 8.82 17.44 -22.90
CA GLN A 525 9.66 17.78 -21.74
C GLN A 525 9.55 19.28 -21.37
N THR A 526 9.48 20.17 -22.36
CA THR A 526 9.30 21.62 -22.14
C THR A 526 7.95 21.93 -21.50
N LYS A 527 6.88 21.22 -21.90
CA LYS A 527 5.56 21.32 -21.26
C LYS A 527 5.62 20.80 -19.82
N ALA A 528 6.24 19.64 -19.58
CA ALA A 528 6.44 19.09 -18.24
C ALA A 528 7.18 20.06 -17.30
N ILE A 529 8.29 20.67 -17.76
CA ILE A 529 9.04 21.70 -17.00
C ILE A 529 8.13 22.89 -16.65
N ARG A 530 7.30 23.36 -17.58
CA ARG A 530 6.37 24.48 -17.36
C ARG A 530 5.36 24.15 -16.25
N CYS A 531 4.76 22.96 -16.30
CA CYS A 531 3.76 22.52 -15.32
C CYS A 531 4.39 22.27 -13.93
N LEU A 532 5.57 21.64 -13.87
CA LEU A 532 6.31 21.46 -12.60
C LEU A 532 6.73 22.79 -11.99
N ARG A 533 7.26 23.74 -12.78
CA ARG A 533 7.57 25.10 -12.29
C ARG A 533 6.31 25.83 -11.80
N ARG A 534 5.14 25.64 -12.45
CA ARG A 534 3.86 26.21 -12.00
C ARG A 534 3.38 25.58 -10.68
N SER A 535 3.59 24.28 -10.46
CA SER A 535 3.25 23.64 -9.17
C SER A 535 4.05 24.19 -7.97
N LEU A 536 5.25 24.73 -8.23
CA LEU A 536 6.13 25.34 -7.23
C LEU A 536 5.94 26.86 -7.11
N ALA A 537 4.97 27.46 -7.80
CA ALA A 537 4.73 28.90 -7.73
C ALA A 537 4.23 29.30 -6.32
N PRO A 538 4.73 30.42 -5.74
CA PRO A 538 4.40 30.81 -4.36
C PRO A 538 2.91 31.15 -4.18
N GLU A 539 2.22 31.54 -5.25
CA GLU A 539 0.76 31.76 -5.31
C GLU A 539 -0.07 30.55 -4.85
N PHE A 540 0.46 29.33 -4.97
CA PHE A 540 -0.23 28.09 -4.57
C PHE A 540 0.20 27.53 -3.20
N GLY A 541 1.07 28.24 -2.46
CA GLY A 541 1.57 27.83 -1.14
C GLY A 541 2.54 26.63 -1.14
N ARG A 542 2.68 25.87 -2.24
CA ARG A 542 3.50 24.65 -2.31
C ARG A 542 4.92 24.84 -2.85
N ALA A 543 5.47 26.05 -2.76
CA ALA A 543 6.84 26.38 -3.20
C ALA A 543 7.98 25.62 -2.46
N LYS A 544 7.64 24.71 -1.53
CA LYS A 544 8.56 23.87 -0.76
C LYS A 544 8.43 22.36 -1.05
N ASP A 545 7.64 21.94 -2.05
CA ASP A 545 7.37 20.51 -2.28
C ASP A 545 8.55 19.72 -2.88
N ILE A 546 9.01 18.71 -2.14
CA ILE A 546 10.17 17.88 -2.46
C ILE A 546 9.93 17.04 -3.73
N ARG A 547 8.71 16.53 -3.95
CA ARG A 547 8.38 15.70 -5.13
C ARG A 547 8.52 16.51 -6.42
N SER A 548 7.97 17.73 -6.47
CA SER A 548 8.11 18.61 -7.64
C SER A 548 9.55 19.06 -7.88
N PHE A 549 10.34 19.34 -6.83
CA PHE A 549 11.76 19.65 -7.00
C PHE A 549 12.58 18.47 -7.55
N PHE A 550 12.36 17.25 -7.04
CA PHE A 550 13.02 16.05 -7.55
C PHE A 550 12.66 15.78 -9.02
N ALA A 551 11.36 15.78 -9.35
CA ALA A 551 10.89 15.56 -10.72
C ALA A 551 11.46 16.60 -11.69
N LEU A 552 11.49 17.88 -11.29
CA LEU A 552 12.03 18.97 -12.10
C LEU A 552 13.56 18.86 -12.25
N GLY A 553 14.29 18.57 -11.17
CA GLY A 553 15.75 18.38 -11.20
C GLY A 553 16.18 17.23 -12.10
N LEU A 554 15.49 16.09 -12.01
CA LEU A 554 15.73 14.91 -12.86
C LEU A 554 15.40 15.19 -14.34
N LEU A 555 14.30 15.88 -14.62
CA LEU A 555 13.92 16.25 -15.98
C LEU A 555 14.88 17.28 -16.61
N LEU A 556 15.48 18.15 -15.80
CA LEU A 556 16.55 19.07 -16.23
C LEU A 556 17.88 18.33 -16.45
N ALA A 557 18.19 17.31 -15.64
CA ALA A 557 19.34 16.43 -15.83
C ALA A 557 19.28 15.69 -17.18
N GLU A 558 18.12 15.13 -17.55
CA GLU A 558 17.89 14.49 -18.85
C GLU A 558 17.98 15.46 -20.04
N ARG A 559 17.65 16.74 -19.83
CA ARG A 559 17.88 17.82 -20.80
C ARG A 559 19.28 18.42 -20.73
N ARG A 560 20.17 17.86 -19.89
CA ARG A 560 21.57 18.27 -19.68
C ARG A 560 21.72 19.71 -19.16
N GLU A 561 20.67 20.30 -18.60
CA GLU A 561 20.68 21.59 -17.89
C GLU A 561 21.28 21.42 -16.46
N LEU A 562 22.48 20.84 -16.38
CA LEU A 562 23.09 20.36 -15.12
C LEU A 562 23.23 21.45 -14.05
N THR A 563 23.53 22.69 -14.43
CA THR A 563 23.64 23.83 -13.50
C THR A 563 22.30 24.14 -12.83
N ALA A 564 21.24 24.32 -13.62
CA ALA A 564 19.89 24.57 -13.11
C ALA A 564 19.35 23.39 -12.30
N ALA A 565 19.64 22.16 -12.72
CA ALA A 565 19.30 20.96 -11.96
C ALA A 565 19.98 20.94 -10.57
N ILE A 566 21.28 21.24 -10.49
CA ILE A 566 22.02 21.30 -9.23
C ILE A 566 21.51 22.42 -8.31
N GLU A 567 21.15 23.59 -8.84
CA GLU A 567 20.57 24.68 -8.06
C GLU A 567 19.20 24.31 -7.46
N ILE A 568 18.35 23.67 -8.26
CA ILE A 568 17.03 23.18 -7.84
C ILE A 568 17.13 22.06 -6.79
N VAL A 569 18.06 21.11 -6.97
CA VAL A 569 18.26 20.02 -6.02
C VAL A 569 18.86 20.55 -4.71
N LYS A 570 19.80 21.50 -4.78
CA LYS A 570 20.34 22.17 -3.57
C LYS A 570 19.28 22.99 -2.84
N SER A 571 18.36 23.66 -3.55
CA SER A 571 17.29 24.43 -2.90
C SER A 571 16.29 23.54 -2.16
N ALA A 572 15.96 22.35 -2.70
CA ALA A 572 15.16 21.36 -1.99
C ALA A 572 15.84 20.88 -0.69
N LEU A 573 17.14 20.59 -0.75
CA LEU A 573 17.93 20.13 0.40
C LEU A 573 18.12 21.21 1.49
N THR A 574 18.12 22.50 1.16
CA THR A 574 18.11 23.57 2.16
C THR A 574 16.70 23.80 2.73
N VAL A 575 15.67 23.85 1.89
CA VAL A 575 14.27 24.09 2.26
C VAL A 575 13.70 23.10 3.28
N ALA A 576 14.19 21.87 3.28
CA ALA A 576 13.83 20.84 4.26
C ALA A 576 14.51 21.03 5.63
N ARG A 577 15.73 21.59 5.69
CA ARG A 577 16.48 21.76 6.95
C ARG A 577 15.91 22.84 7.88
N ASP A 578 15.10 23.76 7.35
CA ASP A 578 14.44 24.83 8.11
C ASP A 578 13.17 24.36 8.85
N GLN A 579 12.82 23.07 8.77
CA GLN A 579 11.58 22.52 9.31
C GLN A 579 11.85 21.71 10.59
N GLY A 580 11.01 21.88 11.60
CA GLY A 580 11.12 21.12 12.85
C GLY A 580 10.75 19.64 12.64
N GLU A 581 11.15 18.78 13.59
CA GLU A 581 10.81 17.35 13.60
C GLU A 581 9.31 17.12 13.89
N HIS A 582 8.46 17.45 12.92
CA HIS A 582 7.01 17.22 12.99
C HIS A 582 6.69 15.74 12.77
N TYR A 583 6.54 15.01 13.87
CA TYR A 583 5.92 13.68 13.88
C TYR A 583 4.50 13.76 13.32
N SER A 584 4.17 12.84 12.41
CA SER A 584 2.84 12.70 11.82
C SER A 584 2.45 11.23 11.79
N LEU A 585 1.22 10.91 12.18
CA LEU A 585 0.68 9.53 12.15
C LEU A 585 0.74 8.90 10.75
N PHE A 586 0.53 9.69 9.69
CA PHE A 586 0.58 9.21 8.32
C PHE A 586 2.02 8.91 7.87
N HIS A 587 2.93 9.86 8.08
CA HIS A 587 4.28 9.82 7.51
C HIS A 587 5.32 9.07 8.38
N GLY A 588 5.10 8.99 9.70
CA GLY A 588 6.00 8.34 10.66
C GLY A 588 7.27 9.15 11.00
N PRO A 589 8.20 8.58 11.78
CA PRO A 589 9.45 9.26 12.17
C PRO A 589 10.43 9.45 11.00
N TYR A 590 11.23 10.51 11.05
CA TYR A 590 12.27 10.85 10.06
C TYR A 590 11.80 10.78 8.60
N TRP A 591 10.56 11.20 8.34
CA TRP A 591 9.94 11.03 7.03
C TRP A 591 10.49 12.01 5.99
N GLN A 592 10.93 13.19 6.42
CA GLN A 592 11.56 14.17 5.53
C GLN A 592 12.91 13.63 5.04
N GLU A 593 13.76 13.22 5.97
CA GLU A 593 15.09 12.65 5.71
C GLU A 593 15.00 11.41 4.80
N ARG A 594 14.04 10.50 5.06
CA ARG A 594 13.74 9.38 4.15
C ARG A 594 13.38 9.84 2.74
N SER A 595 12.51 10.85 2.60
CA SER A 595 12.14 11.41 1.29
C SER A 595 13.28 12.17 0.59
N LEU A 596 14.32 12.59 1.31
CA LEU A 596 15.50 13.24 0.74
C LEU A 596 16.55 12.25 0.21
N ILE A 597 16.47 10.94 0.50
CA ILE A 597 17.48 9.96 0.03
C ILE A 597 17.62 9.98 -1.51
N PRO A 598 16.54 9.96 -2.33
CA PRO A 598 16.66 10.08 -3.79
C PRO A 598 17.11 11.48 -4.26
N VAL A 599 16.90 12.52 -3.44
CA VAL A 599 17.31 13.91 -3.75
C VAL A 599 18.83 14.07 -3.56
N TRP A 600 19.39 13.49 -2.50
CA TRP A 600 20.84 13.35 -2.32
C TRP A 600 21.47 12.48 -3.41
N HIS A 601 20.82 11.37 -3.77
CA HIS A 601 21.28 10.49 -4.86
C HIS A 601 21.32 11.21 -6.22
N LEU A 602 20.30 12.02 -6.52
CA LEU A 602 20.26 12.88 -7.71
C LEU A 602 21.36 13.94 -7.67
N LEU A 603 21.64 14.55 -6.51
CA LEU A 603 22.76 15.47 -6.35
C LEU A 603 24.11 14.79 -6.63
N ALA A 604 24.32 13.57 -6.13
CA ALA A 604 25.54 12.81 -6.38
C ALA A 604 25.74 12.52 -7.88
N LEU A 605 24.70 12.05 -8.57
CA LEU A 605 24.76 11.80 -10.01
C LEU A 605 25.01 13.09 -10.81
N LEU A 606 24.32 14.19 -10.49
CA LEU A 606 24.54 15.50 -11.11
C LEU A 606 25.97 16.05 -10.90
N LEU A 607 26.57 15.83 -9.72
CA LEU A 607 27.96 16.21 -9.45
C LEU A 607 28.94 15.31 -10.21
N SER A 608 28.66 14.01 -10.33
CA SER A 608 29.47 13.09 -11.14
C SER A 608 29.40 13.42 -12.64
N ALA A 609 28.24 13.84 -13.17
CA ALA A 609 28.10 14.32 -14.55
C ALA A 609 28.89 15.61 -14.78
N ARG A 610 29.05 16.43 -13.74
CA ARG A 610 29.96 17.59 -13.74
C ARG A 610 31.43 17.25 -13.45
N GLN A 611 31.78 15.97 -13.37
CA GLN A 611 33.12 15.44 -13.05
C GLN A 611 33.66 15.87 -11.67
N ASP A 612 32.78 16.38 -10.78
CA ASP A 612 33.10 16.70 -9.38
C ASP A 612 32.86 15.46 -8.50
N TYR A 613 33.66 14.42 -8.77
CA TYR A 613 33.51 13.11 -8.13
C TYR A 613 33.72 13.16 -6.61
N ALA A 614 34.58 14.07 -6.12
CA ALA A 614 34.81 14.26 -4.70
C ALA A 614 33.58 14.84 -3.97
N MET A 615 32.86 15.80 -4.58
CA MET A 615 31.58 16.25 -4.03
C MET A 615 30.44 15.24 -4.28
N ALA A 616 30.51 14.44 -5.33
CA ALA A 616 29.56 13.35 -5.57
C ALA A 616 29.63 12.25 -4.49
N ALA A 617 30.83 11.87 -4.05
CA ALA A 617 31.04 10.93 -2.94
C ALA A 617 30.45 11.49 -1.63
N ARG A 618 30.78 12.75 -1.29
CA ARG A 618 30.21 13.45 -0.12
C ARG A 618 28.69 13.60 -0.18
N ALA A 619 28.10 13.71 -1.38
CA ALA A 619 26.64 13.72 -1.55
C ALA A 619 25.99 12.35 -1.30
N CYS A 620 26.69 11.25 -1.59
CA CYS A 620 26.26 9.90 -1.19
C CYS A 620 26.30 9.73 0.33
N GLU A 621 27.35 10.22 0.99
CA GLU A 621 27.48 10.21 2.46
C GLU A 621 26.41 11.09 3.13
N GLY A 622 26.16 12.29 2.60
CA GLY A 622 25.11 13.21 3.08
C GLY A 622 23.70 12.60 3.13
N ALA A 623 23.41 11.63 2.26
CA ALA A 623 22.15 10.86 2.28
C ALA A 623 21.96 10.02 3.55
N LEU A 624 23.06 9.66 4.23
CA LEU A 624 23.08 8.88 5.47
C LEU A 624 23.39 9.76 6.70
N GLU A 625 24.26 10.76 6.57
CA GLU A 625 24.61 11.68 7.66
C GLU A 625 23.42 12.52 8.16
N GLN A 626 22.44 12.81 7.30
CA GLN A 626 21.23 13.55 7.68
C GLN A 626 20.46 12.92 8.87
N PHE A 627 20.59 11.61 9.09
CA PHE A 627 19.99 10.91 10.25
C PHE A 627 20.73 11.14 11.57
N LYS A 628 21.80 11.96 11.59
CA LYS A 628 22.66 12.35 12.74
C LYS A 628 23.49 11.21 13.34
N SER A 629 22.98 9.98 13.34
CA SER A 629 23.69 8.78 13.74
C SER A 629 23.17 7.55 12.99
N LEU A 630 24.10 6.77 12.41
CA LEU A 630 23.79 5.52 11.70
C LEU A 630 23.06 4.49 12.57
N SER A 631 23.20 4.56 13.90
CA SER A 631 22.47 3.71 14.85
C SER A 631 20.97 4.01 14.91
N VAL A 632 20.51 5.18 14.45
CA VAL A 632 19.08 5.47 14.26
C VAL A 632 18.57 4.73 13.03
N LEU A 633 19.33 4.74 11.94
CA LEU A 633 18.96 4.12 10.67
C LEU A 633 18.99 2.58 10.75
N PHE A 634 20.09 2.01 11.22
CA PHE A 634 20.34 0.56 11.20
C PHE A 634 20.13 -0.16 12.55
N GLY A 635 19.88 0.58 13.63
CA GLY A 635 19.77 0.05 15.00
C GLY A 635 21.13 -0.05 15.70
N LYS A 636 21.14 -0.46 16.97
CA LYS A 636 22.39 -0.74 17.70
C LYS A 636 22.90 -2.14 17.36
N THR A 637 23.88 -2.22 16.45
CA THR A 637 24.56 -3.48 16.14
C THR A 637 25.51 -3.87 17.28
N ASP A 638 25.05 -4.71 18.21
CA ASP A 638 25.91 -5.35 19.20
C ASP A 638 26.85 -6.34 18.47
N GLN A 639 28.09 -5.91 18.21
CA GLN A 639 29.12 -6.66 17.49
C GLN A 639 29.72 -7.84 18.30
N SER A 640 28.89 -8.56 19.06
CA SER A 640 29.31 -9.83 19.65
C SER A 640 29.15 -10.96 18.63
N PHE A 641 30.27 -11.57 18.22
CA PHE A 641 30.29 -12.75 17.36
C PHE A 641 29.71 -13.97 18.10
N ARG A 642 28.37 -14.11 18.08
CA ARG A 642 27.64 -15.31 18.53
C ARG A 642 27.20 -16.12 17.31
N SER A 643 27.36 -17.43 17.39
CA SER A 643 27.05 -18.38 16.32
C SER A 643 25.55 -18.49 16.04
N GLU A 644 25.18 -18.85 14.81
CA GLU A 644 23.79 -18.89 14.33
C GLU A 644 22.88 -19.78 15.20
N HIS A 645 23.37 -20.94 15.65
CA HIS A 645 22.62 -21.84 16.54
C HIS A 645 22.23 -21.23 17.91
N LEU A 646 22.89 -20.16 18.37
CA LEU A 646 22.46 -19.42 19.56
C LEU A 646 21.38 -18.37 19.21
N LYS A 647 21.46 -17.75 18.03
CA LYS A 647 20.45 -16.78 17.57
C LYS A 647 19.07 -17.41 17.39
N GLU A 648 18.99 -18.64 16.86
CA GLU A 648 17.71 -19.37 16.79
C GLU A 648 17.11 -19.64 18.17
N ALA A 649 17.94 -19.92 19.18
CA ALA A 649 17.48 -20.17 20.56
C ALA A 649 17.03 -18.87 21.26
N GLU A 650 17.80 -17.80 21.14
CA GLU A 650 17.50 -16.48 21.72
C GLU A 650 16.26 -15.82 21.06
N SER A 651 15.96 -16.14 19.78
CA SER A 651 14.86 -15.55 18.98
C SER A 651 13.45 -15.62 19.60
N LYS A 652 13.24 -16.44 20.63
CA LYS A 652 11.93 -16.64 21.30
C LYS A 652 11.78 -15.85 22.60
N THR A 653 12.82 -15.19 23.10
CA THR A 653 12.80 -14.51 24.42
C THR A 653 13.77 -13.32 24.49
N THR A 654 13.22 -12.09 24.46
CA THR A 654 13.90 -10.78 24.71
C THR A 654 14.95 -10.37 23.65
N ALA A 655 15.24 -9.09 23.32
CA ALA A 655 14.74 -7.76 23.73
C ALA A 655 14.82 -6.78 22.51
N PRO A 656 14.33 -5.52 22.57
CA PRO A 656 14.10 -4.70 21.35
C PRO A 656 15.29 -3.87 20.82
N ASP A 657 16.47 -3.88 21.45
CA ASP A 657 17.56 -2.90 21.20
C ASP A 657 18.22 -2.92 19.79
N ALA A 658 18.03 -3.98 19.01
CA ALA A 658 18.64 -4.12 17.67
C ALA A 658 17.85 -3.44 16.53
N ARG A 659 16.63 -2.95 16.78
CA ARG A 659 15.75 -2.34 15.76
C ARG A 659 16.25 -0.95 15.33
N GLY A 660 16.23 -0.68 14.03
CA GLY A 660 16.50 0.64 13.44
C GLY A 660 15.34 1.12 12.57
N LEU A 661 15.40 2.36 12.10
CA LEU A 661 14.41 2.95 11.18
C LEU A 661 14.21 2.10 9.92
N VAL A 662 15.26 1.45 9.41
CA VAL A 662 15.22 0.51 8.27
C VAL A 662 14.19 -0.61 8.45
N ASP A 663 13.90 -1.02 9.69
CA ASP A 663 12.92 -2.09 9.96
C ASP A 663 11.46 -1.61 9.80
N ASP A 664 11.24 -0.30 9.79
CA ASP A 664 9.96 0.38 9.57
C ASP A 664 9.88 1.08 8.19
N MET A 665 10.92 0.92 7.35
CA MET A 665 10.99 1.41 5.97
C MET A 665 10.44 0.38 4.96
N ASP A 666 9.89 0.86 3.85
CA ASP A 666 9.43 0.01 2.75
C ASP A 666 10.60 -0.38 1.80
N ASP A 667 10.32 -1.31 0.90
CA ASP A 667 11.34 -1.84 -0.01
C ASP A 667 11.85 -0.83 -1.05
N ALA A 668 11.10 0.23 -1.37
CA ALA A 668 11.53 1.27 -2.31
C ALA A 668 12.42 2.31 -1.62
N GLU A 669 12.14 2.66 -0.36
CA GLU A 669 13.04 3.46 0.47
C GLU A 669 14.35 2.70 0.76
N LYS A 670 14.26 1.38 1.05
CA LYS A 670 15.43 0.51 1.20
C LYS A 670 16.23 0.38 -0.09
N GLU A 671 15.57 0.22 -1.24
CA GLU A 671 16.24 0.23 -2.54
C GLU A 671 16.96 1.57 -2.79
N SER A 672 16.37 2.70 -2.37
CA SER A 672 17.02 4.01 -2.48
C SER A 672 18.32 4.09 -1.66
N ILE A 673 18.40 3.45 -0.48
CA ILE A 673 19.66 3.31 0.29
C ILE A 673 20.66 2.41 -0.47
N LEU A 674 20.20 1.28 -1.00
CA LEU A 674 21.04 0.35 -1.76
C LEU A 674 21.65 1.03 -3.00
N GLU A 675 20.85 1.79 -3.74
CA GLU A 675 21.24 2.51 -4.95
C GLU A 675 22.26 3.63 -4.68
N VAL A 676 22.16 4.32 -3.54
CA VAL A 676 23.20 5.25 -3.08
C VAL A 676 24.52 4.53 -2.82
N LYS A 677 24.51 3.37 -2.14
CA LYS A 677 25.75 2.58 -1.92
C LYS A 677 26.33 2.02 -3.22
N MET A 678 25.48 1.62 -4.17
CA MET A 678 25.92 1.24 -5.52
C MET A 678 26.57 2.43 -6.26
N THR A 679 26.02 3.64 -6.16
CA THR A 679 26.67 4.84 -6.72
C THR A 679 27.98 5.19 -6.00
N GLN A 680 28.06 5.05 -4.67
CA GLN A 680 29.31 5.24 -3.93
C GLN A 680 30.41 4.28 -4.42
N LEU A 681 30.09 3.00 -4.61
CA LEU A 681 31.07 2.00 -5.08
C LEU A 681 31.51 2.23 -6.54
N ALA A 682 30.64 2.77 -7.40
CA ALA A 682 31.04 3.18 -8.75
C ALA A 682 31.97 4.42 -8.75
N LEU A 683 31.84 5.31 -7.76
CA LEU A 683 32.78 6.42 -7.56
C LEU A 683 34.13 5.95 -7.00
N VAL A 684 34.13 4.95 -6.09
CA VAL A 684 35.36 4.28 -5.61
C VAL A 684 36.10 3.61 -6.76
N GLU A 685 35.40 2.86 -7.63
CA GLU A 685 36.01 2.25 -8.82
C GLU A 685 36.69 3.29 -9.73
N LEU A 686 36.06 4.44 -9.94
CA LEU A 686 36.57 5.51 -10.80
C LEU A 686 37.78 6.24 -10.19
N LEU A 687 37.79 6.45 -8.87
CA LEU A 687 38.79 7.25 -8.16
C LEU A 687 40.00 6.44 -7.69
N GLU A 688 39.77 5.19 -7.25
CA GLU A 688 40.77 4.36 -6.56
C GLU A 688 41.07 3.07 -7.32
N GLY A 689 40.19 2.64 -8.22
CA GLY A 689 40.38 1.49 -9.12
C GLY A 689 39.46 0.30 -8.80
N PRO A 690 39.31 -0.64 -9.76
CA PRO A 690 38.34 -1.73 -9.66
C PRO A 690 38.68 -2.73 -8.54
N ASP A 691 39.97 -2.94 -8.21
CA ASP A 691 40.39 -3.83 -7.13
C ASP A 691 39.87 -3.38 -5.76
N ILE A 692 39.82 -2.06 -5.50
CA ILE A 692 39.33 -1.51 -4.23
C ILE A 692 37.79 -1.58 -4.20
N ALA A 693 37.12 -1.34 -5.32
CA ALA A 693 35.67 -1.56 -5.46
C ALA A 693 35.27 -3.04 -5.25
N VAL A 694 36.10 -4.00 -5.71
CA VAL A 694 35.92 -5.44 -5.42
C VAL A 694 36.06 -5.70 -3.92
N ASN A 695 37.09 -5.16 -3.24
CA ASN A 695 37.24 -5.34 -1.79
C ASN A 695 36.04 -4.78 -1.00
N ALA A 696 35.50 -3.64 -1.41
CA ALA A 696 34.33 -3.03 -0.79
C ALA A 696 32.98 -3.69 -1.16
N SER A 697 32.95 -4.62 -2.15
CA SER A 697 31.72 -5.28 -2.59
C SER A 697 31.00 -6.10 -1.50
N PHE A 698 31.74 -6.61 -0.51
CA PHE A 698 31.18 -7.32 0.64
C PHE A 698 30.30 -6.42 1.52
N GLU A 699 30.57 -5.11 1.57
CA GLU A 699 29.69 -4.14 2.24
C GLU A 699 28.32 -4.04 1.57
N LEU A 700 28.25 -4.19 0.25
CA LEU A 700 26.99 -4.12 -0.50
C LEU A 700 26.10 -5.35 -0.22
N LEU A 701 26.70 -6.55 -0.15
CA LEU A 701 26.00 -7.80 0.17
C LEU A 701 25.54 -7.85 1.64
N THR A 702 26.35 -7.34 2.58
CA THR A 702 25.96 -7.23 3.99
C THR A 702 24.90 -6.14 4.22
N LEU A 703 24.98 -4.99 3.53
CA LEU A 703 23.94 -3.97 3.51
C LEU A 703 22.62 -4.52 2.94
N PHE A 704 22.66 -5.21 1.80
CA PHE A 704 21.47 -5.86 1.23
C PHE A 704 20.81 -6.80 2.26
N SER A 705 21.63 -7.62 2.94
CA SER A 705 21.17 -8.55 3.98
C SER A 705 20.56 -7.82 5.19
N ARG A 706 21.04 -6.62 5.55
CA ARG A 706 20.46 -5.77 6.61
C ARG A 706 19.15 -5.10 6.18
N LEU A 707 19.01 -4.73 4.90
CA LEU A 707 17.84 -4.04 4.35
C LEU A 707 16.66 -5.00 4.11
N PHE A 708 16.93 -6.15 3.47
CA PHE A 708 15.91 -7.05 2.92
C PHE A 708 15.87 -8.44 3.57
N GLY A 709 16.85 -8.77 4.42
CA GLY A 709 17.00 -10.09 5.04
C GLY A 709 17.52 -11.17 4.09
N ASN A 710 17.61 -12.41 4.59
CA ASN A 710 18.11 -13.55 3.84
C ASN A 710 17.06 -14.04 2.82
N VAL A 711 17.18 -13.58 1.57
CA VAL A 711 16.35 -14.00 0.44
C VAL A 711 16.65 -15.45 0.06
N THR A 712 15.91 -16.39 0.62
CA THR A 712 16.14 -17.82 0.40
C THR A 712 15.66 -18.28 -0.98
N VAL A 713 16.60 -18.78 -1.79
CA VAL A 713 16.32 -19.61 -2.96
C VAL A 713 15.94 -21.00 -2.46
N GLN A 714 14.64 -21.33 -2.46
CA GLN A 714 14.20 -22.67 -2.06
C GLN A 714 14.69 -23.71 -3.07
N PRO A 715 15.46 -24.74 -2.64
CA PRO A 715 15.94 -25.77 -3.55
C PRO A 715 14.78 -26.65 -4.00
N SER A 716 14.42 -26.55 -5.28
CA SER A 716 13.35 -27.32 -5.94
C SER A 716 13.75 -28.80 -6.15
N LEU A 717 13.84 -29.55 -5.05
CA LEU A 717 14.34 -30.94 -5.03
C LEU A 717 13.49 -31.95 -5.82
N HIS A 718 12.34 -31.57 -6.35
CA HIS A 718 11.50 -32.40 -7.21
C HIS A 718 10.98 -31.62 -8.44
N PRO A 719 11.10 -32.17 -9.67
CA PRO A 719 10.33 -31.67 -10.81
C PRO A 719 8.83 -31.95 -10.59
N PRO A 720 7.93 -31.09 -11.11
CA PRO A 720 6.50 -31.25 -10.90
C PRO A 720 5.98 -32.56 -11.52
N LYS A 721 5.25 -33.35 -10.73
CA LYS A 721 4.48 -34.48 -11.26
C LYS A 721 3.30 -33.94 -12.06
N ALA A 722 3.24 -34.24 -13.36
CA ALA A 722 2.05 -33.98 -14.15
C ALA A 722 0.86 -34.75 -13.56
N THR A 723 -0.19 -34.04 -13.18
CA THR A 723 -1.49 -34.60 -12.79
C THR A 723 -2.18 -35.16 -14.02
N GLU A 724 -2.40 -36.48 -14.08
CA GLU A 724 -3.20 -37.07 -15.15
C GLU A 724 -4.68 -36.66 -15.02
N PRO A 725 -5.36 -36.23 -16.10
CA PRO A 725 -6.81 -36.19 -16.11
C PRO A 725 -7.37 -37.62 -16.02
N PRO A 726 -8.44 -37.86 -15.25
CA PRO A 726 -8.95 -39.21 -15.01
C PRO A 726 -9.45 -39.86 -16.31
N LYS A 727 -8.77 -40.92 -16.74
CA LYS A 727 -9.16 -41.77 -17.87
C LYS A 727 -10.07 -42.90 -17.40
N THR A 728 -10.96 -43.32 -18.30
CA THR A 728 -11.56 -44.67 -18.54
C THR A 728 -13.07 -44.58 -18.80
N SER A 729 -13.67 -45.34 -19.71
CA SER A 729 -13.08 -46.24 -20.73
C SER A 729 -14.03 -46.54 -21.88
N GLY A 730 -13.46 -46.69 -23.08
CA GLY A 730 -13.87 -47.72 -24.04
C GLY A 730 -15.18 -47.56 -24.84
N THR A 731 -15.47 -48.43 -25.81
CA THR A 731 -14.58 -49.47 -26.38
C THR A 731 -15.01 -49.95 -27.78
N LEU A 732 -14.03 -50.10 -28.68
CA LEU A 732 -13.96 -51.04 -29.82
C LEU A 732 -14.89 -50.93 -31.06
N ARG A 733 -14.21 -50.77 -32.23
CA ARG A 733 -14.45 -51.48 -33.53
C ARG A 733 -15.73 -51.08 -34.32
N SER A 734 -15.82 -51.22 -35.65
CA SER A 734 -15.06 -52.08 -36.56
C SER A 734 -15.02 -51.63 -38.05
N ILE A 735 -13.84 -51.77 -38.70
CA ILE A 735 -13.60 -52.30 -40.07
C ILE A 735 -14.04 -51.51 -41.36
N LYS A 736 -13.01 -51.21 -42.19
CA LYS A 736 -12.90 -51.09 -43.68
C LYS A 736 -13.64 -50.01 -44.51
N GLY A 737 -12.94 -49.57 -45.58
CA GLY A 737 -13.48 -48.91 -46.79
C GLY A 737 -13.65 -47.38 -46.66
N SER A 738 -12.84 -46.48 -47.22
CA SER A 738 -12.04 -46.38 -48.46
C SER A 738 -12.84 -45.94 -49.71
N ILE A 739 -12.17 -45.12 -50.53
CA ILE A 739 -12.55 -44.63 -51.88
C ILE A 739 -13.61 -43.49 -51.93
N PHE A 740 -13.10 -42.27 -52.18
CA PHE A 740 -13.72 -41.10 -52.86
C PHE A 740 -15.05 -40.49 -52.37
N GLY A 741 -15.07 -39.15 -52.34
CA GLY A 741 -16.04 -38.43 -53.21
C GLY A 741 -17.17 -37.63 -52.56
N HIS A 742 -16.97 -36.31 -52.52
CA HIS A 742 -17.96 -35.27 -52.86
C HIS A 742 -19.31 -35.12 -52.11
N HIS A 743 -19.52 -33.87 -51.65
CA HIS A 743 -20.77 -33.07 -51.81
C HIS A 743 -22.16 -33.62 -51.42
N ASP A 744 -22.68 -33.03 -50.34
CA ASP A 744 -23.76 -32.01 -50.36
C ASP A 744 -25.08 -32.32 -49.61
N ARG A 745 -25.59 -31.24 -48.97
CA ARG A 745 -26.97 -30.91 -48.59
C ARG A 745 -27.82 -31.79 -47.66
N SER A 746 -28.90 -31.13 -47.23
CA SER A 746 -30.12 -31.63 -46.57
C SER A 746 -30.08 -31.90 -45.07
N ARG A 747 -30.61 -30.91 -44.37
CA ARG A 747 -31.32 -30.88 -43.08
C ARG A 747 -32.21 -32.11 -42.74
N PRO A 748 -32.62 -32.25 -41.45
CA PRO A 748 -33.18 -33.47 -40.86
C PRO A 748 -34.73 -33.55 -40.96
N PRO A 749 -35.43 -34.49 -40.28
CA PRO A 749 -35.87 -34.16 -38.90
C PRO A 749 -36.10 -35.33 -37.90
N THR A 750 -36.35 -34.95 -36.64
CA THR A 750 -37.27 -35.55 -35.64
C THR A 750 -37.02 -36.89 -34.90
N ARG A 751 -37.14 -36.74 -33.56
CA ARG A 751 -38.04 -37.45 -32.59
C ARG A 751 -37.54 -38.63 -31.72
N GLN A 752 -38.00 -38.52 -30.46
CA GLN A 752 -38.31 -39.55 -29.44
C GLN A 752 -37.12 -40.35 -28.86
N VAL A 753 -36.80 -40.31 -27.55
CA VAL A 753 -37.57 -40.34 -26.27
C VAL A 753 -38.12 -41.73 -25.94
N TYR A 754 -37.57 -42.39 -24.89
CA TYR A 754 -38.30 -42.85 -23.68
C TYR A 754 -37.43 -43.75 -22.74
N THR A 755 -37.53 -43.52 -21.42
CA THR A 755 -37.42 -44.49 -20.27
C THR A 755 -36.19 -45.43 -20.08
N SER A 756 -35.93 -46.06 -18.91
CA SER A 756 -36.06 -45.72 -17.46
C SER A 756 -35.59 -46.93 -16.60
N MET A 757 -35.46 -46.76 -15.26
CA MET A 757 -35.29 -47.81 -14.22
C MET A 757 -33.90 -48.51 -14.19
N SER A 758 -33.12 -48.54 -13.09
CA SER A 758 -33.24 -49.19 -11.74
C SER A 758 -32.52 -50.56 -11.68
N SER A 759 -31.96 -51.09 -10.57
CA SER A 759 -31.87 -50.68 -9.15
C SER A 759 -30.69 -51.41 -8.42
N ASP A 760 -30.54 -51.17 -7.10
CA ASP A 760 -29.89 -52.04 -6.08
C ASP A 760 -28.32 -52.14 -6.02
N ARG A 761 -27.66 -52.35 -4.85
CA ARG A 761 -28.15 -52.60 -3.46
C ARG A 761 -27.13 -52.22 -2.35
N SER A 762 -27.63 -51.75 -1.19
CA SER A 762 -27.15 -51.89 0.23
C SER A 762 -25.66 -51.66 0.59
N THR A 763 -25.31 -50.85 1.61
CA THR A 763 -25.08 -51.26 3.05
C THR A 763 -24.39 -50.07 3.77
N ILE A 764 -24.60 -49.65 5.05
CA ILE A 764 -25.66 -49.76 6.08
C ILE A 764 -25.45 -48.62 7.14
N MET A 765 -26.34 -48.44 8.14
CA MET A 765 -26.15 -47.52 9.30
C MET A 765 -26.85 -48.05 10.58
N PRO A 766 -26.57 -47.45 11.76
CA PRO A 766 -27.61 -46.88 12.65
C PRO A 766 -27.20 -45.53 13.30
N SER A 767 -28.06 -44.69 13.93
CA SER A 767 -29.54 -44.68 14.13
C SER A 767 -30.08 -43.25 14.44
N ARG A 768 -31.42 -43.09 14.52
CA ARG A 768 -32.25 -41.84 14.60
C ARG A 768 -32.67 -41.48 16.07
N PRO A 769 -33.54 -40.49 16.43
CA PRO A 769 -34.67 -39.78 15.75
C PRO A 769 -34.34 -38.30 15.34
N ALA A 770 -34.95 -37.59 14.38
CA ALA A 770 -36.34 -37.40 13.90
C ALA A 770 -37.16 -36.31 14.64
N THR A 771 -37.98 -35.42 14.03
CA THR A 771 -38.20 -34.94 12.62
C THR A 771 -39.33 -33.88 12.61
N ALA A 772 -39.28 -32.78 11.82
CA ALA A 772 -40.43 -32.21 11.05
C ALA A 772 -40.19 -30.86 10.28
N THR A 773 -40.79 -30.70 9.06
CA THR A 773 -41.38 -29.48 8.42
C THR A 773 -40.51 -28.19 8.14
N THR A 774 -40.56 -27.44 7.00
CA THR A 774 -41.34 -27.49 5.72
C THR A 774 -40.73 -26.63 4.57
N MET A 775 -40.74 -27.16 3.32
CA MET A 775 -40.70 -26.50 1.96
C MET A 775 -39.51 -25.61 1.45
N ARG A 776 -39.62 -25.20 0.16
CA ARG A 776 -38.62 -24.57 -0.73
C ARG A 776 -39.23 -23.47 -1.62
N SER A 777 -38.45 -22.47 -2.03
CA SER A 777 -38.60 -21.69 -3.28
C SER A 777 -37.31 -20.87 -3.53
N SER A 778 -36.43 -21.19 -4.49
CA SER A 778 -36.52 -20.96 -5.96
C SER A 778 -36.38 -19.48 -6.39
N ALA A 779 -35.28 -19.14 -7.06
CA ALA A 779 -35.05 -17.86 -7.75
C ALA A 779 -34.76 -18.11 -9.26
N PRO A 780 -35.13 -17.19 -10.18
CA PRO A 780 -35.16 -17.46 -11.62
C PRO A 780 -33.91 -17.02 -12.40
N THR A 781 -33.78 -17.53 -13.62
CA THR A 781 -32.87 -17.03 -14.67
C THR A 781 -33.67 -16.19 -15.68
N ILE A 782 -33.08 -15.12 -16.21
CA ILE A 782 -33.56 -14.42 -17.41
C ILE A 782 -32.44 -14.46 -18.47
N GLN A 783 -32.82 -14.67 -19.73
CA GLN A 783 -31.90 -14.80 -20.86
C GLN A 783 -31.88 -13.51 -21.69
N VAL A 784 -30.73 -13.21 -22.31
CA VAL A 784 -30.56 -12.12 -23.26
C VAL A 784 -31.04 -12.56 -24.64
N THR A 785 -31.87 -11.74 -25.30
CA THR A 785 -32.23 -11.88 -26.71
C THR A 785 -31.17 -11.23 -27.61
N ALA A 786 -31.03 -11.73 -28.84
CA ALA A 786 -30.09 -11.21 -29.82
C ALA A 786 -30.70 -11.22 -31.22
N GLU A 787 -30.40 -10.21 -32.05
CA GLU A 787 -30.53 -10.33 -33.50
C GLU A 787 -29.53 -9.48 -34.30
N ASN A 788 -29.24 -10.01 -35.50
CA ASN A 788 -28.31 -9.68 -36.59
C ASN A 788 -28.09 -8.20 -37.00
N GLY A 789 -27.01 -7.83 -37.73
CA GLY A 789 -25.84 -8.64 -38.16
C GLY A 789 -25.15 -8.17 -39.47
N SER A 790 -24.09 -8.90 -39.89
CA SER A 790 -23.25 -8.72 -41.11
C SER A 790 -22.32 -7.49 -41.13
N MET A 791 -21.14 -7.45 -41.79
CA MET A 791 -20.50 -8.32 -42.80
C MET A 791 -18.99 -8.61 -42.50
N SER A 792 -18.45 -9.67 -43.14
CA SER A 792 -17.08 -9.96 -43.65
C SER A 792 -15.86 -9.05 -43.37
N GLU A 793 -14.59 -9.53 -43.35
CA GLU A 793 -14.01 -10.85 -43.73
C GLU A 793 -12.59 -11.12 -43.14
N LEU A 794 -12.14 -12.40 -43.14
CA LEU A 794 -10.74 -12.93 -43.10
C LEU A 794 -9.81 -12.50 -41.91
N SER A 795 -8.91 -13.34 -41.36
CA SER A 795 -8.58 -14.75 -41.56
C SER A 795 -7.90 -15.39 -40.31
N ARG A 796 -7.91 -16.73 -40.24
CA ARG A 796 -7.12 -17.62 -39.32
C ARG A 796 -6.07 -18.39 -40.20
N PRO A 797 -5.35 -19.49 -39.81
CA PRO A 797 -5.21 -20.24 -38.52
C PRO A 797 -3.74 -20.48 -38.04
N ARG A 798 -3.43 -20.62 -36.72
CA ARG A 798 -3.40 -21.80 -35.80
C ARG A 798 -2.20 -22.78 -35.88
N THR A 799 -1.75 -23.22 -34.69
CA THR A 799 -1.24 -24.58 -34.31
C THR A 799 0.06 -25.15 -34.94
N SER A 800 0.79 -26.12 -34.37
CA SER A 800 1.19 -26.52 -32.97
C SER A 800 1.68 -27.99 -33.00
N ALA A 801 2.63 -28.38 -32.13
CA ALA A 801 2.90 -29.78 -31.73
C ALA A 801 3.49 -30.74 -32.82
N SER A 802 4.17 -31.85 -32.53
CA SER A 802 4.94 -32.25 -31.31
C SER A 802 5.73 -33.56 -31.48
N SER A 803 6.99 -33.59 -31.00
CA SER A 803 7.60 -34.69 -30.21
C SER A 803 7.85 -36.10 -30.81
N VAL A 804 8.43 -36.99 -29.96
CA VAL A 804 8.79 -38.43 -30.15
C VAL A 804 10.04 -38.68 -31.02
N GLY A 805 11.11 -39.37 -30.57
CA GLY A 805 11.55 -39.71 -29.20
C GLY A 805 11.98 -41.17 -28.95
N ARG A 806 12.73 -41.41 -27.85
CA ARG A 806 13.10 -42.72 -27.24
C ARG A 806 14.15 -43.58 -28.01
N ASN A 807 14.87 -44.55 -27.43
CA ASN A 807 14.70 -45.29 -26.15
C ASN A 807 15.98 -46.01 -25.63
N ARG A 808 16.05 -46.30 -24.30
CA ARG A 808 16.81 -47.40 -23.61
C ARG A 808 18.37 -47.39 -23.64
N THR A 809 19.19 -47.99 -22.76
CA THR A 809 19.18 -48.52 -21.34
C THR A 809 20.66 -48.81 -20.93
N GLY A 810 21.11 -48.98 -19.68
CA GLY A 810 20.48 -48.95 -18.34
C GLY A 810 20.68 -50.25 -17.51
N ARG A 811 21.09 -50.13 -16.21
CA ARG A 811 21.48 -51.18 -15.19
C ARG A 811 22.99 -51.53 -15.14
N SER A 812 23.64 -51.93 -14.02
CA SER A 812 23.28 -51.95 -12.56
C SER A 812 24.48 -52.37 -11.66
N ASN A 813 24.36 -52.18 -10.32
CA ASN A 813 25.11 -52.86 -9.23
C ASN A 813 26.59 -52.43 -8.98
N SER A 814 27.20 -52.56 -7.78
CA SER A 814 26.74 -53.05 -6.45
C SER A 814 27.58 -52.54 -5.24
N LEU A 815 26.89 -51.99 -4.24
CA LEU A 815 27.04 -52.18 -2.76
C LEU A 815 28.41 -52.23 -2.01
N LYS A 816 28.49 -51.39 -0.97
CA LYS A 816 29.22 -51.57 0.33
C LYS A 816 30.76 -51.40 0.25
N LYS A 817 31.50 -51.05 1.32
CA LYS A 817 31.24 -51.25 2.78
C LYS A 817 32.03 -50.28 3.72
N ARG A 818 31.29 -49.53 4.55
CA ARG A 818 31.55 -49.18 5.98
C ARG A 818 32.77 -48.33 6.40
N ASP A 819 32.39 -47.26 7.07
CA ASP A 819 33.06 -46.32 8.00
C ASP A 819 34.19 -46.82 8.91
N ARG A 820 35.10 -45.89 9.24
CA ARG A 820 35.38 -45.53 10.65
C ARG A 820 35.97 -44.12 10.78
N SER A 821 35.63 -43.43 11.88
CA SER A 821 36.04 -42.06 12.19
C SER A 821 36.75 -41.98 13.55
N LYS A 822 37.67 -41.01 13.73
CA LYS A 822 37.87 -40.14 14.94
C LYS A 822 39.29 -39.53 15.13
N SER A 823 39.32 -38.19 15.10
CA SER A 823 39.86 -37.30 16.17
C SER A 823 41.36 -36.93 16.29
N ARG A 824 41.56 -35.71 16.82
CA ARG A 824 42.73 -35.16 17.56
C ARG A 824 44.00 -34.81 16.77
N THR A 825 44.81 -33.78 17.08
CA THR A 825 44.71 -32.49 17.85
C THR A 825 46.05 -31.74 17.72
N ARG A 826 46.08 -30.38 17.62
CA ARG A 826 47.00 -29.41 18.31
C ARG A 826 47.27 -28.11 17.53
N ALA A 827 47.67 -27.08 18.29
CA ALA A 827 48.49 -25.91 17.96
C ALA A 827 49.48 -25.71 19.16
N PRO A 828 50.21 -24.59 19.40
CA PRO A 828 50.61 -23.44 18.56
C PRO A 828 52.13 -23.04 18.67
N SER A 829 52.60 -22.08 17.85
CA SER A 829 53.78 -21.18 18.09
C SER A 829 53.82 -20.10 16.98
N VAL A 830 54.04 -18.78 17.13
CA VAL A 830 54.75 -17.84 18.06
C VAL A 830 56.16 -17.41 17.59
N GLY A 831 56.27 -16.15 17.11
CA GLY A 831 57.34 -15.21 17.52
C GLY A 831 58.40 -14.68 16.51
N SER A 832 58.74 -13.38 16.64
CA SER A 832 60.04 -12.71 16.33
C SER A 832 60.42 -12.37 14.86
N VAL A 833 61.31 -11.39 14.53
CA VAL A 833 61.35 -9.91 14.77
C VAL A 833 62.55 -9.23 14.04
N ALA A 834 62.36 -7.99 13.53
CA ALA A 834 63.34 -6.90 13.21
C ALA A 834 64.39 -6.93 12.05
N ASN A 835 64.39 -5.80 11.31
CA ASN A 835 65.48 -4.87 10.86
C ASN A 835 66.65 -5.23 9.89
N GLN A 836 66.67 -4.48 8.77
CA GLN A 836 67.75 -3.67 8.13
C GLN A 836 69.19 -4.21 7.89
N PRO A 837 69.88 -3.69 6.85
CA PRO A 837 70.92 -2.66 7.10
C PRO A 837 70.92 -1.45 6.12
N THR A 838 71.84 -0.50 6.31
CA THR A 838 71.88 0.85 5.71
C THR A 838 73.14 1.21 4.90
N VAL A 839 72.94 2.04 3.86
CA VAL A 839 73.68 3.27 3.44
C VAL A 839 75.21 3.33 3.28
N VAL A 840 75.64 3.85 2.11
CA VAL A 840 76.79 4.76 1.81
C VAL A 840 76.32 5.64 0.61
N ASP A 841 76.08 6.96 0.67
CA ASP A 841 76.97 8.15 0.78
C ASP A 841 77.81 8.42 -0.51
N GLY A 842 77.97 9.62 -1.12
CA GLY A 842 77.44 11.01 -0.98
C GLY A 842 77.35 11.67 -2.39
N GLU A 843 77.10 12.97 -2.67
CA GLU A 843 77.29 14.25 -1.96
C GLU A 843 76.08 15.23 -2.13
N VAL A 844 76.28 16.55 -1.96
CA VAL A 844 75.29 17.50 -1.42
C VAL A 844 75.07 18.79 -2.24
N PHE A 845 73.80 19.21 -2.38
CA PHE A 845 73.43 20.64 -2.32
C PHE A 845 72.08 20.84 -1.62
N PHE A 846 71.88 21.97 -0.93
CA PHE A 846 70.76 22.22 -0.01
C PHE A 846 69.55 22.97 -0.65
N PRO A 847 68.35 22.96 -0.01
CA PRO A 847 67.04 23.09 -0.69
C PRO A 847 66.26 24.36 -0.28
N VAL A 848 64.95 24.41 -0.56
CA VAL A 848 63.88 24.84 0.39
C VAL A 848 62.51 24.30 -0.08
N GLY A 849 61.71 23.79 0.86
CA GLY A 849 60.24 23.96 0.85
C GLY A 849 59.37 23.10 -0.07
N GLY A 850 59.28 21.79 0.21
CA GLY A 850 58.16 20.95 -0.23
C GLY A 850 57.57 20.19 0.96
N ASP A 851 56.25 20.17 1.10
CA ASP A 851 55.53 19.27 2.00
C ASP A 851 55.15 17.98 1.24
N GLU A 852 55.09 16.85 1.94
CA GLU A 852 54.83 15.53 1.35
C GLU A 852 53.35 15.28 1.02
N PRO A 853 53.04 14.37 0.08
CA PRO A 853 51.66 13.98 -0.21
C PRO A 853 51.06 13.10 0.90
N GLU A 854 50.06 13.63 1.62
CA GLU A 854 49.26 12.83 2.56
C GLU A 854 48.45 11.74 1.80
N GLN A 855 48.87 10.48 1.92
CA GLN A 855 47.97 9.35 1.67
C GLN A 855 46.85 9.39 2.72
N THR A 856 45.64 9.73 2.28
CA THR A 856 44.46 9.84 3.14
C THR A 856 43.57 8.60 2.95
N ASP A 857 43.43 7.79 4.01
CA ASP A 857 42.52 6.64 4.05
C ASP A 857 41.05 7.10 3.94
N PHE A 858 40.55 7.27 2.72
CA PHE A 858 39.29 7.98 2.47
C PHE A 858 38.03 7.16 2.78
N PHE A 859 38.11 5.81 2.72
CA PHE A 859 36.97 4.90 2.89
C PHE A 859 37.23 3.76 3.89
N THR A 860 37.30 4.06 5.19
CA THR A 860 37.21 3.03 6.26
C THR A 860 35.94 3.18 7.10
N PHE A 861 34.90 2.41 6.77
CA PHE A 861 33.66 2.38 7.53
C PHE A 861 33.82 1.47 8.77
N SER A 862 33.32 1.92 9.93
CA SER A 862 33.35 1.26 11.25
C SER A 862 34.67 1.32 12.06
N SER A 863 34.50 1.53 13.37
CA SER A 863 35.50 1.41 14.45
C SER A 863 36.59 2.50 14.60
N LYS A 864 36.17 3.73 14.90
CA LYS A 864 36.82 4.58 15.91
C LYS A 864 35.79 5.45 16.65
N ARG A 865 35.94 5.57 17.97
CA ARG A 865 35.27 6.58 18.81
C ARG A 865 36.21 7.77 19.00
N GLN A 866 35.68 8.92 19.44
CA GLN A 866 36.34 10.25 19.61
C GLN A 866 36.34 11.11 18.33
N SER A 867 36.22 12.44 18.38
CA SER A 867 35.74 13.33 19.47
C SER A 867 35.16 14.61 18.87
N SER A 868 34.28 15.30 19.59
CA SER A 868 33.64 16.54 19.13
C SER A 868 34.62 17.70 19.01
N ARG A 869 34.82 18.24 17.80
CA ARG A 869 35.41 19.57 17.58
C ARG A 869 34.81 20.24 16.34
N THR A 870 34.04 21.29 16.56
CA THR A 870 33.46 22.14 15.52
C THR A 870 34.49 23.14 14.98
N SER A 871 34.79 23.11 13.69
CA SER A 871 35.55 24.16 13.00
C SER A 871 34.59 25.07 12.22
N SER A 872 34.62 26.37 12.54
CA SER A 872 33.77 27.38 11.89
C SER A 872 34.44 27.91 10.62
N PHE A 873 33.85 27.65 9.45
CA PHE A 873 34.26 28.32 8.20
C PHE A 873 33.53 29.67 8.03
N SER A 874 34.31 30.70 7.68
CA SER A 874 33.86 32.08 7.56
C SER A 874 33.31 32.41 6.16
N ARG A 875 32.46 33.44 6.07
CA ARG A 875 31.85 33.90 4.83
C ARG A 875 32.86 34.64 3.93
N SER A 876 32.87 34.31 2.65
CA SER A 876 33.05 35.27 1.56
C SER A 876 31.80 35.25 0.65
N ARG A 877 31.51 36.34 -0.06
CA ARG A 877 30.21 36.57 -0.72
C ARG A 877 30.37 37.25 -2.09
N PRO A 878 30.07 36.57 -3.22
CA PRO A 878 29.89 37.24 -4.51
C PRO A 878 28.52 37.96 -4.59
N PRO A 879 28.34 38.94 -5.49
CA PRO A 879 27.13 39.75 -5.56
C PRO A 879 25.94 39.00 -6.18
N SER A 880 24.74 39.19 -5.60
CA SER A 880 23.52 38.48 -5.97
C SER A 880 22.52 39.36 -6.74
N HIS A 881 22.45 39.19 -8.06
CA HIS A 881 21.31 39.67 -8.86
C HIS A 881 20.20 38.61 -8.85
N LEU A 882 19.21 38.74 -7.95
CA LEU A 882 17.86 38.13 -8.05
C LEU A 882 16.88 38.53 -6.90
N SER A 883 17.21 39.55 -6.10
CA SER A 883 16.44 39.91 -4.89
C SER A 883 15.19 40.76 -5.20
N HIS A 884 14.16 40.16 -5.80
CA HIS A 884 12.85 40.80 -5.99
C HIS A 884 11.63 39.86 -5.86
N ILE A 885 11.79 38.74 -5.15
CA ILE A 885 10.69 37.86 -4.69
C ILE A 885 10.88 37.64 -3.18
N PHE A 886 9.78 37.36 -2.47
CA PHE A 886 9.65 37.22 -1.01
C PHE A 886 9.66 38.53 -0.22
N ASN A 887 8.46 38.99 0.14
CA ASN A 887 8.24 39.94 1.24
C ASN A 887 6.92 39.56 1.96
N PRO A 888 6.95 38.94 3.14
CA PRO A 888 5.74 38.41 3.79
C PRO A 888 5.03 39.48 4.64
N SER A 889 3.93 40.03 4.12
CA SER A 889 3.01 40.86 4.89
C SER A 889 2.23 40.02 5.91
N LYS A 890 2.27 40.43 7.18
CA LYS A 890 1.46 39.81 8.25
C LYS A 890 0.05 40.42 8.26
N SER A 891 -0.97 39.56 8.30
CA SER A 891 -2.30 39.90 8.81
C SER A 891 -2.69 38.85 9.87
N THR A 892 -3.59 39.22 10.79
CA THR A 892 -3.85 38.46 12.02
C THR A 892 -5.33 38.11 12.18
N GLY A 893 -5.58 36.86 12.57
CA GLY A 893 -6.79 36.45 13.28
C GLY A 893 -7.82 35.68 12.46
N ILE A 894 -7.97 34.39 12.78
CA ILE A 894 -9.22 33.66 13.10
C ILE A 894 -8.92 32.14 13.09
N SER A 895 -9.46 31.41 14.08
CA SER A 895 -9.50 29.94 14.16
C SER A 895 -8.16 29.17 14.05
N GLU A 896 -7.21 29.45 14.94
CA GLU A 896 -6.07 28.56 15.19
C GLU A 896 -6.48 27.35 16.06
N MET A 897 -6.68 26.17 15.45
CA MET A 897 -6.34 24.89 16.10
C MET A 897 -6.16 23.77 15.06
N SER A 898 -7.21 23.42 14.32
CA SER A 898 -7.26 22.24 13.43
C SER A 898 -6.56 22.39 12.07
N ALA A 899 -5.97 23.55 11.79
CA ALA A 899 -5.39 23.87 10.48
C ALA A 899 -3.86 23.67 10.39
N ARG A 900 -3.18 23.35 11.49
CA ARG A 900 -1.71 23.46 11.58
C ARG A 900 -0.93 22.38 10.80
N ASP A 901 -1.47 21.16 10.66
CA ASP A 901 -0.77 20.07 9.95
C ASP A 901 -0.87 20.16 8.42
N ASN A 902 -1.96 20.72 7.89
CA ASN A 902 -2.24 20.72 6.45
C ASN A 902 -1.45 21.78 5.64
N LEU A 903 -0.72 22.68 6.30
CA LEU A 903 -0.40 23.98 5.68
C LEU A 903 0.90 24.05 4.85
N ASN A 904 1.89 23.16 5.04
CA ASN A 904 3.27 23.44 4.57
C ASN A 904 4.11 22.26 4.01
N THR A 905 3.60 21.04 3.88
CA THR A 905 4.40 19.91 3.32
C THR A 905 3.64 19.02 2.31
N SER A 906 4.35 18.03 1.75
CA SER A 906 3.85 17.13 0.71
C SER A 906 2.74 16.22 1.27
N THR A 907 1.50 16.42 0.85
CA THR A 907 0.39 15.51 1.21
C THR A 907 0.70 14.14 0.63
N ASN A 908 0.36 13.08 1.36
CA ASN A 908 0.66 11.74 0.86
C ASN A 908 -0.38 11.30 -0.18
N GLN A 909 -0.12 11.66 -1.43
CA GLN A 909 -0.99 11.49 -2.59
C GLN A 909 -1.32 10.03 -2.94
N LEU A 910 -0.63 9.06 -2.34
CA LEU A 910 -0.92 7.64 -2.47
C LEU A 910 -0.92 6.98 -1.07
N PRO A 911 -1.79 5.99 -0.82
CA PRO A 911 -1.71 5.17 0.39
C PRO A 911 -0.45 4.30 0.38
N LEU A 912 -0.06 3.78 1.55
CA LEU A 912 1.04 2.83 1.66
C LEU A 912 0.65 1.50 0.98
N ILE A 913 1.18 1.25 -0.22
CA ILE A 913 0.91 0.04 -0.99
C ILE A 913 1.65 -1.15 -0.39
N GLN A 914 0.91 -2.23 -0.13
CA GLN A 914 1.41 -3.52 0.32
C GLN A 914 1.31 -4.51 -0.85
N PHE A 915 2.44 -5.04 -1.29
CA PHE A 915 2.46 -6.04 -2.34
C PHE A 915 2.22 -7.45 -1.77
N PRO A 916 1.71 -8.40 -2.57
CA PRO A 916 1.73 -9.82 -2.20
C PRO A 916 3.15 -10.27 -1.87
N LYS A 917 3.32 -11.12 -0.84
CA LYS A 917 4.65 -11.51 -0.32
C LYS A 917 5.55 -12.16 -1.38
N ASP A 918 4.96 -12.89 -2.32
CA ASP A 918 5.67 -13.51 -3.44
C ASP A 918 6.22 -12.46 -4.42
N LYS A 919 5.52 -11.33 -4.56
CA LYS A 919 5.94 -10.17 -5.36
C LYS A 919 6.99 -9.32 -4.66
N GLU A 920 6.89 -9.11 -3.35
CA GLU A 920 7.98 -8.55 -2.55
C GLU A 920 9.25 -9.41 -2.68
N ARG A 921 9.12 -10.74 -2.53
CA ARG A 921 10.22 -11.69 -2.71
C ARG A 921 10.83 -11.59 -4.11
N ALA A 922 10.00 -11.51 -5.16
CA ALA A 922 10.47 -11.32 -6.53
C ALA A 922 11.22 -10.00 -6.72
N GLN A 923 10.69 -8.87 -6.22
CA GLN A 923 11.37 -7.56 -6.28
C GLN A 923 12.71 -7.57 -5.52
N ARG A 924 12.77 -8.18 -4.33
CA ARG A 924 14.00 -8.35 -3.55
C ARG A 924 15.03 -9.23 -4.28
N MET A 925 14.60 -10.31 -4.94
CA MET A 925 15.47 -11.14 -5.79
C MET A 925 16.00 -10.37 -7.01
N THR A 926 15.18 -9.55 -7.67
CA THR A 926 15.62 -8.67 -8.76
C THR A 926 16.64 -7.63 -8.29
N ASN A 927 16.47 -7.07 -7.09
CA ASN A 927 17.46 -6.14 -6.52
C ASN A 927 18.78 -6.86 -6.15
N LEU A 928 18.73 -8.09 -5.64
CA LEU A 928 19.93 -8.90 -5.41
C LEU A 928 20.65 -9.30 -6.72
N PHE A 929 19.89 -9.59 -7.78
CA PHE A 929 20.42 -9.85 -9.11
C PHE A 929 21.20 -8.64 -9.66
N ARG A 930 20.66 -7.42 -9.50
CA ARG A 930 21.34 -6.17 -9.87
C ARG A 930 22.62 -5.92 -9.07
N VAL A 931 22.66 -6.31 -7.80
CA VAL A 931 23.88 -6.31 -6.97
C VAL A 931 24.91 -7.29 -7.53
N TRP A 932 24.53 -8.53 -7.84
CA TRP A 932 25.46 -9.52 -8.40
C TRP A 932 26.03 -9.12 -9.77
N LEU A 933 25.24 -8.53 -10.67
CA LEU A 933 25.76 -8.03 -11.95
C LEU A 933 26.74 -6.86 -11.76
N MET A 934 26.51 -5.97 -10.81
CA MET A 934 27.46 -4.89 -10.51
C MET A 934 28.80 -5.45 -10.01
N ILE A 935 28.75 -6.45 -9.11
CA ILE A 935 29.93 -7.15 -8.59
C ILE A 935 30.65 -7.93 -9.69
N ALA A 936 29.92 -8.58 -10.61
CA ALA A 936 30.49 -9.22 -11.79
C ALA A 936 31.21 -8.20 -12.69
N GLY A 937 30.65 -7.00 -12.88
CA GLY A 937 31.27 -5.90 -13.60
C GLY A 937 32.59 -5.43 -12.97
N PHE A 938 32.65 -5.30 -11.64
CA PHE A 938 33.89 -4.98 -10.92
C PHE A 938 34.95 -6.07 -11.12
N TYR A 939 34.61 -7.35 -10.91
CA TYR A 939 35.54 -8.47 -11.16
C TYR A 939 36.02 -8.51 -12.62
N ARG A 940 35.13 -8.22 -13.59
CA ARG A 940 35.47 -8.16 -15.02
C ARG A 940 36.50 -7.07 -15.31
N ARG A 941 36.33 -5.87 -14.75
CA ARG A 941 37.25 -4.74 -14.95
C ARG A 941 38.57 -4.86 -14.16
N ALA A 942 38.57 -5.60 -13.05
CA ALA A 942 39.79 -6.04 -12.35
C ALA A 942 40.48 -7.28 -12.99
N GLY A 943 39.94 -7.84 -14.08
CA GLY A 943 40.50 -9.04 -14.72
C GLY A 943 40.32 -10.36 -13.96
N MET A 944 39.58 -10.35 -12.83
CA MET A 944 39.22 -11.52 -12.00
C MET A 944 38.14 -12.37 -12.68
N ASN A 945 38.56 -12.98 -13.79
CA ASN A 945 37.73 -13.63 -14.80
C ASN A 945 36.89 -14.84 -14.34
N GLU A 946 37.32 -15.56 -13.30
CA GLU A 946 36.54 -16.69 -12.75
C GLU A 946 35.66 -16.28 -11.57
N ASP A 947 36.04 -15.25 -10.78
CA ASP A 947 35.16 -14.68 -9.75
C ASP A 947 34.00 -13.89 -10.36
N CYS A 948 34.24 -13.19 -11.48
CA CYS A 948 33.20 -12.61 -12.34
C CYS A 948 32.17 -13.68 -12.77
N LYS A 949 32.66 -14.82 -13.29
CA LYS A 949 31.83 -15.96 -13.68
C LYS A 949 31.09 -16.57 -12.47
N GLY A 950 31.70 -16.59 -11.28
CA GLY A 950 31.05 -16.97 -10.03
C GLY A 950 29.85 -16.08 -9.70
N ALA A 951 30.04 -14.76 -9.71
CA ALA A 951 28.99 -13.77 -9.51
C ALA A 951 27.85 -13.92 -10.54
N ILE A 952 28.19 -14.14 -11.82
CA ILE A 952 27.21 -14.44 -12.89
C ILE A 952 26.44 -15.74 -12.60
N THR A 953 27.06 -16.80 -12.06
CA THR A 953 26.32 -18.04 -11.74
C THR A 953 25.33 -17.89 -10.58
N GLU A 954 25.61 -17.06 -9.56
CA GLU A 954 24.62 -16.77 -8.52
C GLU A 954 23.51 -15.82 -9.05
N ALA A 955 23.84 -14.87 -9.94
CA ALA A 955 22.82 -14.11 -10.67
C ALA A 955 21.89 -15.02 -11.50
N GLN A 956 22.45 -15.96 -12.27
CA GLN A 956 21.71 -16.95 -13.05
C GLN A 956 20.76 -17.80 -12.19
N ARG A 957 21.23 -18.19 -10.99
CA ARG A 957 20.43 -18.96 -10.02
C ARG A 957 19.20 -18.20 -9.54
N LEU A 958 19.31 -16.88 -9.34
CA LEU A 958 18.19 -16.03 -8.96
C LEU A 958 17.13 -15.95 -10.07
N VAL A 959 17.55 -15.69 -11.32
CA VAL A 959 16.61 -15.64 -12.48
C VAL A 959 15.94 -16.99 -12.71
N SER A 960 16.71 -18.10 -12.64
CA SER A 960 16.17 -19.46 -12.75
C SER A 960 15.13 -19.77 -11.66
N SER A 961 15.32 -19.25 -10.44
CA SER A 961 14.33 -19.38 -9.36
C SER A 961 13.08 -18.55 -9.63
N LEU A 962 13.22 -17.30 -10.11
CA LEU A 962 12.10 -16.44 -10.50
C LEU A 962 11.25 -17.10 -11.59
N GLU A 963 11.88 -17.60 -12.66
CA GLU A 963 11.20 -18.34 -13.74
C GLU A 963 10.43 -19.55 -13.19
N SER A 964 11.05 -20.31 -12.28
CA SER A 964 10.43 -21.49 -11.66
C SER A 964 9.26 -21.16 -10.72
N ASP A 965 9.22 -19.96 -10.16
CA ASP A 965 8.13 -19.46 -9.32
C ASP A 965 7.01 -18.83 -10.18
N SER A 966 7.34 -18.08 -11.24
CA SER A 966 6.38 -17.64 -12.26
C SER A 966 5.65 -18.80 -12.94
N ALA A 967 6.35 -19.91 -13.21
CA ALA A 967 5.78 -21.12 -13.79
C ALA A 967 4.85 -21.91 -12.84
N ARG A 968 4.72 -21.50 -11.57
CA ARG A 968 3.83 -22.14 -10.58
C ARG A 968 2.50 -21.41 -10.38
N ASP A 969 2.37 -20.16 -10.81
CA ASP A 969 1.14 -19.38 -10.59
C ASP A 969 0.01 -19.84 -11.53
N PRO A 970 -1.10 -20.40 -11.01
CA PRO A 970 -2.25 -20.80 -11.84
C PRO A 970 -3.09 -19.61 -12.33
N SER A 971 -2.81 -18.37 -11.89
CA SER A 971 -3.70 -17.21 -12.04
C SER A 971 -3.72 -16.57 -13.43
N GLY A 972 -2.88 -17.03 -14.37
CA GLY A 972 -3.11 -16.82 -15.80
C GLY A 972 -2.38 -15.65 -16.48
N SER A 973 -1.28 -15.12 -15.93
CA SER A 973 -0.34 -14.28 -16.70
C SER A 973 0.76 -15.13 -17.36
N GLY A 974 0.36 -16.10 -18.18
CA GLY A 974 1.23 -17.14 -18.75
C GLY A 974 2.21 -16.69 -19.85
N SER A 975 2.74 -15.48 -19.75
CA SER A 975 3.68 -14.89 -20.71
C SER A 975 4.85 -14.25 -19.96
N LEU A 976 6.02 -14.90 -20.01
CA LEU A 976 7.27 -14.41 -19.43
C LEU A 976 7.69 -13.02 -19.95
N ARG A 977 7.13 -12.59 -21.09
CA ARG A 977 7.37 -11.32 -21.78
C ARG A 977 6.43 -10.17 -21.39
N SER A 978 5.38 -10.42 -20.59
CA SER A 978 4.42 -9.37 -20.20
C SER A 978 4.70 -8.88 -18.79
N LEU A 979 5.36 -7.73 -18.69
CA LEU A 979 5.53 -6.95 -17.45
C LEU A 979 4.19 -6.72 -16.74
N GLY A 980 4.10 -7.12 -15.48
CA GLY A 980 3.00 -6.75 -14.61
C GLY A 980 3.05 -5.29 -14.14
N TRP A 981 2.01 -4.88 -13.43
CA TRP A 981 2.00 -3.64 -12.65
C TRP A 981 3.15 -3.65 -11.62
N ALA A 982 3.82 -2.52 -11.41
CA ALA A 982 4.93 -2.37 -10.45
C ALA A 982 6.17 -3.28 -10.68
N GLU A 983 6.33 -3.81 -11.89
CA GLU A 983 7.54 -4.53 -12.34
C GLU A 983 8.32 -3.66 -13.34
N ARG A 984 9.66 -3.69 -13.30
CA ARG A 984 10.51 -2.84 -14.17
C ARG A 984 11.23 -3.61 -15.28
N LYS A 985 11.48 -4.89 -15.03
CA LYS A 985 12.11 -5.86 -15.94
C LYS A 985 11.35 -7.17 -15.77
N SER A 986 11.02 -7.80 -16.88
CA SER A 986 10.46 -9.14 -16.93
C SER A 986 11.57 -10.19 -16.69
N VAL A 987 11.21 -11.45 -16.49
CA VAL A 987 12.20 -12.53 -16.36
C VAL A 987 13.07 -12.64 -17.62
N GLU A 988 12.50 -12.35 -18.79
CA GLU A 988 13.21 -12.28 -20.07
C GLU A 988 14.21 -11.11 -20.12
N ASP A 989 13.84 -9.93 -19.59
CA ASP A 989 14.77 -8.80 -19.50
C ASP A 989 15.96 -9.10 -18.57
N LEU A 990 15.76 -9.88 -17.49
CA LEU A 990 16.83 -10.32 -16.59
C LEU A 990 17.72 -11.39 -17.25
N TRP A 991 17.16 -12.29 -18.06
CA TRP A 991 17.95 -13.18 -18.92
C TRP A 991 18.77 -12.37 -19.95
N GLY A 992 18.19 -11.33 -20.54
CA GLY A 992 18.89 -10.39 -21.43
C GLY A 992 20.07 -9.70 -20.75
N ASP A 993 19.88 -9.16 -19.54
CA ASP A 993 20.95 -8.57 -18.73
C ASP A 993 22.09 -9.57 -18.50
N LEU A 994 21.77 -10.79 -18.06
CA LEU A 994 22.74 -11.84 -17.74
C LEU A 994 23.56 -12.27 -18.96
N TRP A 995 22.90 -12.50 -20.11
CA TRP A 995 23.59 -12.84 -21.36
C TRP A 995 24.45 -11.69 -21.89
N SER A 996 24.09 -10.43 -21.59
CA SER A 996 24.92 -9.28 -21.97
C SER A 996 26.22 -9.22 -21.16
N GLU A 997 26.22 -9.45 -19.84
CA GLU A 997 27.45 -9.53 -19.05
C GLU A 997 28.28 -10.80 -19.35
N LEU A 998 27.65 -11.90 -19.81
CA LEU A 998 28.38 -13.03 -20.37
C LEU A 998 29.13 -12.66 -21.67
N GLY A 999 28.48 -11.94 -22.58
CA GLY A 999 29.10 -11.44 -23.80
C GLY A 999 30.27 -10.48 -23.52
N GLU A 1000 30.09 -9.58 -22.56
CA GLU A 1000 31.14 -8.69 -22.06
C GLU A 1000 32.31 -9.44 -21.40
N LEU A 1001 32.05 -10.49 -20.62
CA LEU A 1001 33.09 -11.36 -20.06
C LEU A 1001 33.82 -12.14 -21.18
N ALA A 1002 33.13 -12.55 -22.22
CA ALA A 1002 33.75 -13.17 -23.39
C ALA A 1002 34.62 -12.18 -24.19
N LEU A 1003 34.25 -10.89 -24.28
CA LEU A 1003 35.12 -9.84 -24.81
C LEU A 1003 36.37 -9.65 -23.95
N ALA A 1004 36.22 -9.57 -22.62
CA ALA A 1004 37.35 -9.47 -21.68
C ALA A 1004 38.31 -10.68 -21.77
N LYS A 1005 37.78 -11.87 -22.09
CA LYS A 1005 38.55 -13.10 -22.36
C LYS A 1005 39.09 -13.20 -23.79
N GLN A 1006 38.99 -12.14 -24.59
CA GLN A 1006 39.42 -12.10 -26.00
C GLN A 1006 38.79 -13.20 -26.88
N ALA A 1007 37.53 -13.56 -26.58
CA ALA A 1007 36.73 -14.58 -27.27
C ALA A 1007 35.53 -13.96 -28.02
N PRO A 1008 35.74 -13.08 -29.01
CA PRO A 1008 34.67 -12.29 -29.64
C PRO A 1008 33.61 -13.13 -30.39
N TYR A 1009 33.93 -14.36 -30.80
CA TYR A 1009 32.95 -15.28 -31.37
C TYR A 1009 31.98 -15.87 -30.33
N ALA A 1010 32.43 -16.09 -29.08
CA ALA A 1010 31.54 -16.43 -27.97
C ALA A 1010 30.70 -15.21 -27.60
N ALA A 1011 31.33 -14.04 -27.45
CA ALA A 1011 30.64 -12.77 -27.16
C ALA A 1011 29.51 -12.46 -28.16
N ARG A 1012 29.75 -12.68 -29.46
CA ARG A 1012 28.71 -12.57 -30.48
C ARG A 1012 27.53 -13.50 -30.20
N SER A 1013 27.77 -14.76 -29.87
CA SER A 1013 26.71 -15.72 -29.57
C SER A 1013 25.93 -15.34 -28.32
N ASP A 1014 26.61 -14.84 -27.29
CA ASP A 1014 25.99 -14.45 -26.03
C ASP A 1014 25.16 -13.17 -26.17
N PHE A 1015 25.63 -12.18 -26.94
CA PHE A 1015 24.80 -11.03 -27.32
C PHE A 1015 23.65 -11.41 -28.26
N GLU A 1016 23.83 -12.33 -29.21
CA GLU A 1016 22.72 -12.84 -30.04
C GLU A 1016 21.67 -13.55 -29.16
N ASN A 1017 22.08 -14.34 -28.15
CA ASN A 1017 21.19 -14.93 -27.15
C ASN A 1017 20.44 -13.86 -26.34
N ALA A 1018 21.14 -12.83 -25.83
CA ALA A 1018 20.53 -11.74 -25.08
C ALA A 1018 19.38 -11.06 -25.85
N LEU A 1019 19.53 -10.87 -27.17
CA LEU A 1019 18.50 -10.27 -28.04
C LEU A 1019 17.34 -11.23 -28.38
N THR A 1020 17.46 -12.55 -28.15
CA THR A 1020 16.30 -13.46 -28.25
C THR A 1020 15.33 -13.28 -27.08
N HIS A 1021 15.85 -12.93 -25.90
CA HIS A 1021 15.09 -12.62 -24.70
C HIS A 1021 14.59 -11.16 -24.72
N ALA A 1022 15.51 -10.21 -24.90
CA ALA A 1022 15.26 -8.76 -24.83
C ALA A 1022 15.70 -8.05 -26.14
N PRO A 1023 14.85 -7.99 -27.19
CA PRO A 1023 15.24 -7.52 -28.52
C PRO A 1023 15.75 -6.07 -28.62
N ASN A 1024 15.48 -5.24 -27.61
CA ASN A 1024 15.87 -3.83 -27.54
C ASN A 1024 16.95 -3.56 -26.46
N HIS A 1025 17.66 -4.59 -25.99
CA HIS A 1025 18.64 -4.46 -24.91
C HIS A 1025 19.85 -3.62 -25.35
N PRO A 1026 20.20 -2.52 -24.66
CA PRO A 1026 21.21 -1.57 -25.12
C PRO A 1026 22.60 -2.19 -25.23
N SER A 1027 23.16 -2.75 -24.15
CA SER A 1027 24.54 -3.27 -24.14
C SER A 1027 24.74 -4.38 -25.17
N ALA A 1028 23.83 -5.36 -25.23
CA ALA A 1028 23.85 -6.42 -26.24
C ALA A 1028 23.74 -5.90 -27.69
N ILE A 1029 22.94 -4.86 -27.97
CA ILE A 1029 22.93 -4.23 -29.31
C ILE A 1029 24.26 -3.56 -29.61
N VAL A 1030 24.84 -2.79 -28.67
CA VAL A 1030 26.11 -2.07 -28.87
C VAL A 1030 27.26 -3.06 -29.06
N GLY A 1031 27.41 -4.04 -28.16
CA GLY A 1031 28.44 -5.07 -28.22
C GLY A 1031 28.35 -5.91 -29.50
N LEU A 1032 27.15 -6.41 -29.86
CA LEU A 1032 26.94 -7.13 -31.12
C LEU A 1032 27.26 -6.25 -32.34
N SER A 1033 26.83 -5.00 -32.34
CA SER A 1033 27.04 -4.09 -33.49
C SER A 1033 28.51 -3.76 -33.68
N ASN A 1034 29.27 -3.57 -32.60
CA ASN A 1034 30.73 -3.40 -32.68
C ASN A 1034 31.40 -4.63 -33.31
N ILE A 1035 31.07 -5.85 -32.86
CA ILE A 1035 31.61 -7.09 -33.46
C ILE A 1035 31.22 -7.23 -34.94
N LEU A 1036 29.99 -6.86 -35.32
CA LEU A 1036 29.53 -6.89 -36.70
C LEU A 1036 30.27 -5.85 -37.59
N LEU A 1037 30.58 -4.67 -37.05
CA LEU A 1037 31.39 -3.67 -37.75
C LEU A 1037 32.87 -4.08 -37.84
N ASP A 1038 33.41 -4.80 -36.84
CA ASP A 1038 34.76 -5.37 -36.89
C ASP A 1038 34.89 -6.56 -37.87
N ILE A 1039 33.78 -7.28 -38.11
CA ILE A 1039 33.63 -8.26 -39.20
C ILE A 1039 33.60 -7.57 -40.57
N TYR A 1040 32.88 -6.45 -40.71
CA TYR A 1040 32.86 -5.67 -41.95
C TYR A 1040 34.23 -5.10 -42.29
N SER A 1041 34.88 -4.45 -41.32
CA SER A 1041 36.18 -3.78 -41.47
C SER A 1041 37.38 -4.74 -41.40
N GLU A 1042 37.16 -6.06 -41.57
CA GLU A 1042 38.18 -7.13 -41.60
C GLU A 1042 39.12 -7.24 -40.37
N LYS A 1043 38.79 -6.60 -39.25
CA LYS A 1043 39.58 -6.73 -38.00
C LYS A 1043 39.40 -8.11 -37.36
N MET A 1044 38.26 -8.75 -37.63
CA MET A 1044 37.92 -10.10 -37.20
C MET A 1044 38.23 -11.13 -38.31
N LEU A 1045 39.21 -12.00 -38.05
CA LEU A 1045 39.49 -13.17 -38.90
C LEU A 1045 38.37 -14.21 -38.77
N PRO A 1046 37.95 -14.88 -39.87
CA PRO A 1046 36.87 -15.87 -39.84
C PRO A 1046 37.14 -17.02 -38.86
N PRO A 1047 36.09 -17.64 -38.28
CA PRO A 1047 36.25 -18.69 -37.29
C PRO A 1047 36.92 -19.93 -37.92
N PRO A 1048 37.90 -20.56 -37.24
CA PRO A 1048 38.59 -21.71 -37.79
C PRO A 1048 37.62 -22.88 -38.00
N VAL A 1049 37.63 -23.45 -39.21
CA VAL A 1049 36.72 -24.53 -39.65
C VAL A 1049 36.98 -25.87 -38.92
N VAL A 1050 38.05 -25.97 -38.15
CA VAL A 1050 38.41 -27.13 -37.33
C VAL A 1050 38.37 -26.75 -35.85
N PRO A 1051 37.57 -27.42 -35.00
CA PRO A 1051 37.62 -27.18 -33.56
C PRO A 1051 38.98 -27.63 -32.99
N PRO A 1052 39.53 -26.92 -31.98
CA PRO A 1052 40.81 -27.29 -31.39
C PRO A 1052 40.69 -28.67 -30.72
N LEU A 1053 41.58 -29.58 -31.11
CA LEU A 1053 41.74 -30.88 -30.46
C LEU A 1053 42.48 -30.69 -29.13
N GLU A 1054 41.87 -31.09 -28.01
CA GLU A 1054 42.52 -31.05 -26.69
C GLU A 1054 43.65 -32.10 -26.62
N GLU A 1055 44.91 -31.66 -26.66
CA GLU A 1055 46.10 -32.53 -26.69
C GLU A 1055 46.36 -33.23 -25.33
N THR A 1056 45.65 -34.32 -25.02
CA THR A 1056 45.86 -35.08 -23.76
C THR A 1056 45.88 -36.62 -23.89
N VAL A 1057 46.48 -37.18 -24.95
CA VAL A 1057 46.87 -38.62 -24.98
C VAL A 1057 48.28 -38.82 -25.57
N PRO A 1058 49.22 -39.50 -24.88
CA PRO A 1058 50.56 -39.79 -25.42
C PRO A 1058 50.57 -40.88 -26.50
N LEU A 1059 51.49 -40.75 -27.48
CA LEU A 1059 51.76 -41.80 -28.48
C LEU A 1059 52.46 -43.04 -27.88
N PRO A 1060 51.96 -44.26 -28.13
CA PRO A 1060 52.79 -45.45 -28.29
C PRO A 1060 53.29 -45.57 -29.76
N THR A 1061 54.38 -46.31 -30.00
CA THR A 1061 55.03 -46.38 -31.33
C THR A 1061 55.09 -47.79 -31.93
N LYS A 1062 55.13 -47.86 -33.27
CA LYS A 1062 55.34 -49.06 -34.13
C LYS A 1062 54.09 -50.00 -34.18
N SER A 1063 53.73 -50.64 -35.29
CA SER A 1063 54.57 -51.14 -36.39
C SER A 1063 53.84 -51.37 -37.73
N SER A 1064 54.59 -51.23 -38.84
CA SER A 1064 54.54 -51.98 -40.12
C SER A 1064 53.22 -52.40 -40.83
N ARG A 1065 53.17 -51.97 -42.12
CA ARG A 1065 52.94 -52.74 -43.36
C ARG A 1065 51.59 -52.68 -44.12
N SER A 1066 51.73 -52.25 -45.39
CA SER A 1066 51.07 -52.70 -46.65
C SER A 1066 49.55 -52.62 -46.84
N GLY A 1067 49.15 -52.00 -47.97
CA GLY A 1067 47.97 -52.47 -48.74
C GLY A 1067 47.21 -51.42 -49.57
N SER A 1068 47.44 -51.41 -50.89
CA SER A 1068 46.44 -51.19 -51.97
C SER A 1068 45.27 -50.19 -51.80
N SER A 1069 45.36 -49.07 -52.55
CA SER A 1069 44.34 -48.49 -53.47
C SER A 1069 42.90 -48.14 -53.00
N PRO A 1070 42.26 -47.09 -53.58
CA PRO A 1070 41.10 -46.43 -52.96
C PRO A 1070 39.73 -47.05 -53.31
N HIS A 1071 38.77 -46.86 -52.41
CA HIS A 1071 37.33 -46.93 -52.70
C HIS A 1071 36.65 -45.64 -52.25
N SER A 1072 35.90 -45.03 -53.17
CA SER A 1072 35.07 -43.86 -52.93
C SER A 1072 33.81 -44.21 -52.14
N ILE A 1073 33.45 -43.40 -51.16
CA ILE A 1073 32.11 -43.37 -50.57
C ILE A 1073 31.53 -41.97 -50.76
N SER A 1074 30.23 -41.89 -51.02
CA SER A 1074 29.52 -40.74 -51.59
C SER A 1074 29.47 -39.50 -50.70
N ALA A 1075 29.64 -38.33 -51.31
CA ALA A 1075 29.16 -37.07 -50.74
C ALA A 1075 27.63 -37.07 -50.57
N LEU A 1076 27.14 -36.39 -49.54
CA LEU A 1076 25.72 -36.12 -49.32
C LEU A 1076 25.31 -34.80 -50.02
N PRO A 1077 24.04 -34.63 -50.42
CA PRO A 1077 23.67 -33.69 -51.48
C PRO A 1077 23.65 -32.22 -51.06
N SER A 1078 24.33 -31.38 -51.83
CA SER A 1078 24.30 -29.92 -51.76
C SER A 1078 23.12 -29.32 -52.52
N THR A 1079 21.89 -29.51 -52.01
CA THR A 1079 20.68 -28.83 -52.51
C THR A 1079 19.87 -28.23 -51.36
N PRO A 1080 19.56 -26.92 -51.35
CA PRO A 1080 18.69 -26.33 -50.34
C PRO A 1080 17.25 -26.83 -50.53
N LEU A 1081 16.62 -27.27 -49.44
CA LEU A 1081 15.24 -27.75 -49.44
C LEU A 1081 14.27 -26.58 -49.37
N GLY A 1082 13.65 -26.16 -50.49
CA GLY A 1082 12.56 -25.17 -50.39
C GLY A 1082 12.26 -24.24 -51.57
N LEU A 1083 12.77 -24.44 -52.78
CA LEU A 1083 12.19 -23.80 -53.97
C LEU A 1083 11.81 -24.85 -55.02
N GLY A 1084 10.62 -24.67 -55.61
CA GLY A 1084 10.11 -25.54 -56.67
C GLY A 1084 10.81 -25.29 -58.00
N SER A 1085 11.02 -26.35 -58.78
CA SER A 1085 11.57 -26.21 -60.13
C SER A 1085 10.53 -25.58 -61.07
N SER A 1086 10.84 -24.38 -61.58
CA SER A 1086 10.19 -23.81 -62.76
C SER A 1086 11.21 -23.75 -63.89
N THR A 1087 11.20 -24.77 -64.75
CA THR A 1087 11.95 -24.78 -66.01
C THR A 1087 11.49 -23.64 -66.92
N LEU A 1088 12.40 -22.79 -67.37
CA LEU A 1088 12.26 -22.12 -68.66
C LEU A 1088 13.62 -21.91 -69.34
N GLU A 1089 13.57 -22.00 -70.66
CA GLU A 1089 14.64 -22.35 -71.58
C GLU A 1089 15.78 -21.32 -71.72
N SER A 1090 16.91 -21.79 -72.27
CA SER A 1090 18.09 -20.97 -72.56
C SER A 1090 17.84 -19.94 -73.66
N ASN A 1091 18.50 -18.78 -73.57
CA ASN A 1091 18.91 -18.07 -74.78
C ASN A 1091 20.24 -17.34 -74.60
N ASN A 1092 21.20 -17.59 -75.48
CA ASN A 1092 22.51 -16.95 -75.44
C ASN A 1092 22.42 -15.47 -75.83
N ARG A 1093 22.96 -14.59 -74.99
CA ARG A 1093 23.48 -13.28 -75.44
C ARG A 1093 24.62 -12.81 -74.53
N THR A 1094 25.70 -12.39 -75.17
CA THR A 1094 26.96 -11.98 -74.54
C THR A 1094 26.85 -10.62 -73.87
N ALA A 1095 27.25 -10.51 -72.60
CA ALA A 1095 27.51 -9.25 -71.93
C ALA A 1095 28.69 -9.37 -70.96
N SER A 1096 29.65 -8.45 -71.11
CA SER A 1096 30.79 -8.12 -70.24
C SER A 1096 31.10 -9.04 -69.05
N ALA A 1097 32.29 -9.65 -69.05
CA ALA A 1097 32.88 -10.20 -67.83
C ALA A 1097 33.19 -9.06 -66.84
N LEU A 1098 32.66 -9.17 -65.63
CA LEU A 1098 33.34 -8.74 -64.40
C LEU A 1098 33.74 -10.02 -63.66
N GLN A 1099 34.78 -9.95 -62.83
CA GLN A 1099 35.41 -11.15 -62.27
C GLN A 1099 34.49 -11.84 -61.25
N ASP A 1100 34.18 -13.11 -61.50
CA ASP A 1100 33.85 -14.04 -60.40
C ASP A 1100 35.11 -14.19 -59.55
N ASP A 1101 35.05 -13.77 -58.28
CA ASP A 1101 35.98 -14.24 -57.26
C ASP A 1101 35.67 -15.72 -57.02
N GLU A 1102 36.53 -16.63 -57.52
CA GLU A 1102 36.51 -18.03 -57.11
C GLU A 1102 36.74 -18.08 -55.59
N LEU A 1103 35.64 -18.24 -54.83
CA LEU A 1103 35.69 -18.26 -53.37
C LEU A 1103 36.66 -19.37 -52.90
N PRO A 1104 37.73 -19.01 -52.17
CA PRO A 1104 38.69 -20.00 -51.70
C PRO A 1104 38.01 -21.02 -50.80
N GLU A 1105 38.40 -22.29 -50.93
CA GLU A 1105 37.92 -23.37 -50.08
C GLU A 1105 37.94 -22.95 -48.60
N ALA A 1106 36.89 -23.23 -47.83
CA ALA A 1106 36.65 -22.55 -46.54
C ALA A 1106 37.80 -22.61 -45.51
N TYR A 1107 38.70 -23.59 -45.60
CA TYR A 1107 39.90 -23.72 -44.75
C TYR A 1107 41.08 -22.81 -45.18
N LYS A 1108 40.98 -22.12 -46.32
CA LYS A 1108 41.93 -21.14 -46.87
C LYS A 1108 41.38 -19.70 -46.85
N ALA A 1109 40.11 -19.52 -46.48
CA ALA A 1109 39.46 -18.22 -46.50
C ALA A 1109 40.04 -17.29 -45.41
N THR A 1110 40.86 -16.32 -45.81
CA THR A 1110 41.41 -15.28 -44.93
C THR A 1110 40.41 -14.16 -44.63
N ARG A 1111 39.30 -14.11 -45.36
CA ARG A 1111 38.27 -13.05 -45.33
C ARG A 1111 36.88 -13.67 -45.48
N LEU A 1112 35.88 -13.04 -44.89
CA LEU A 1112 34.47 -13.35 -45.14
C LEU A 1112 34.01 -12.78 -46.50
N PRO A 1113 33.09 -13.46 -47.21
CA PRO A 1113 32.48 -12.95 -48.44
C PRO A 1113 31.96 -11.52 -48.31
N LEU A 1114 32.05 -10.73 -49.39
CA LEU A 1114 31.61 -9.33 -49.37
C LEU A 1114 30.12 -9.20 -49.00
N VAL A 1115 29.29 -10.16 -49.42
CA VAL A 1115 27.86 -10.22 -49.07
C VAL A 1115 27.64 -10.35 -47.56
N ASP A 1116 28.35 -11.25 -46.90
CA ASP A 1116 28.24 -11.46 -45.44
C ASP A 1116 28.73 -10.25 -44.64
N ARG A 1117 29.77 -9.57 -45.14
CA ARG A 1117 30.29 -8.34 -44.54
C ARG A 1117 29.32 -7.16 -44.69
N LEU A 1118 28.73 -6.98 -45.86
CA LEU A 1118 27.68 -5.97 -46.07
C LEU A 1118 26.45 -6.27 -45.20
N ALA A 1119 26.03 -7.53 -45.12
CA ALA A 1119 24.94 -7.95 -44.23
C ALA A 1119 25.26 -7.70 -42.74
N ALA A 1120 26.51 -7.85 -42.31
CA ALA A 1120 26.94 -7.53 -40.95
C ALA A 1120 26.84 -6.02 -40.66
N ARG A 1121 27.36 -5.16 -41.55
CA ARG A 1121 27.24 -3.69 -41.44
C ARG A 1121 25.78 -3.25 -41.42
N ASP A 1122 24.97 -3.74 -42.36
CA ASP A 1122 23.58 -3.30 -42.52
C ASP A 1122 22.70 -3.77 -41.34
N ARG A 1123 23.01 -4.94 -40.76
CA ARG A 1123 22.41 -5.41 -39.50
C ARG A 1123 22.83 -4.54 -38.31
N ALA A 1124 24.10 -4.18 -38.17
CA ALA A 1124 24.58 -3.30 -37.11
C ALA A 1124 23.89 -1.92 -37.19
N TYR A 1125 23.85 -1.32 -38.38
CA TYR A 1125 23.13 -0.07 -38.63
C TYR A 1125 21.64 -0.20 -38.30
N GLY A 1126 20.98 -1.29 -38.72
CA GLY A 1126 19.56 -1.53 -38.44
C GLY A 1126 19.23 -1.64 -36.95
N LEU A 1127 20.08 -2.33 -36.17
CA LEU A 1127 19.92 -2.44 -34.72
C LEU A 1127 20.15 -1.09 -34.03
N LEU A 1128 21.27 -0.41 -34.30
CA LEU A 1128 21.64 0.87 -33.68
C LEU A 1128 20.66 1.99 -34.02
N SER A 1129 20.28 2.11 -35.30
CA SER A 1129 19.31 3.11 -35.77
C SER A 1129 17.89 2.83 -35.24
N THR A 1130 17.60 1.62 -34.75
CA THR A 1130 16.37 1.32 -34.00
C THR A 1130 16.52 1.74 -32.54
N LEU A 1131 17.62 1.32 -31.89
CA LEU A 1131 17.91 1.59 -30.48
C LEU A 1131 17.89 3.09 -30.13
N THR A 1132 18.52 3.94 -30.94
CA THR A 1132 18.60 5.39 -30.68
C THR A 1132 17.27 6.14 -30.85
N LYS A 1133 16.32 5.57 -31.61
CA LYS A 1133 14.96 6.11 -31.75
C LYS A 1133 14.04 5.68 -30.59
N LEU A 1134 14.24 4.48 -30.05
CA LEU A 1134 13.47 3.95 -28.93
C LEU A 1134 13.68 4.74 -27.64
N GLY A 1135 12.58 4.98 -26.90
CA GLY A 1135 12.58 5.75 -25.65
C GLY A 1135 13.41 5.16 -24.50
N SER A 1136 13.85 3.91 -24.62
CA SER A 1136 14.74 3.24 -23.66
C SER A 1136 16.18 3.74 -23.72
N SER A 1137 16.67 4.26 -24.85
CA SER A 1137 18.11 4.35 -25.11
C SER A 1137 18.56 5.53 -25.97
N TRP A 1138 17.64 6.47 -26.28
CA TRP A 1138 18.00 7.75 -26.93
C TRP A 1138 19.05 8.57 -26.16
N ASN A 1139 19.22 8.30 -24.86
CA ASN A 1139 20.14 8.97 -23.94
C ASN A 1139 21.46 8.20 -23.66
N ASN A 1140 21.75 7.11 -24.38
CA ASN A 1140 22.98 6.33 -24.22
C ASN A 1140 24.03 6.77 -25.27
N SER A 1141 25.18 7.29 -24.83
CA SER A 1141 26.26 7.80 -25.69
C SER A 1141 26.89 6.70 -26.54
N GLU A 1142 27.24 5.55 -25.96
CA GLU A 1142 27.86 4.40 -26.65
C GLU A 1142 27.07 3.95 -27.90
N ALA A 1143 25.74 3.96 -27.83
CA ALA A 1143 24.85 3.61 -28.93
C ALA A 1143 24.88 4.63 -30.06
N TRP A 1144 25.04 5.92 -29.76
CA TRP A 1144 25.27 6.95 -30.77
C TRP A 1144 26.71 6.90 -31.31
N PHE A 1145 27.73 6.61 -30.49
CA PHE A 1145 29.11 6.39 -30.94
C PHE A 1145 29.20 5.23 -31.94
N ALA A 1146 28.61 4.08 -31.61
CA ALA A 1146 28.55 2.94 -32.53
C ALA A 1146 27.72 3.25 -33.79
N LEU A 1147 26.68 4.08 -33.70
CA LEU A 1147 25.89 4.53 -34.86
C LEU A 1147 26.66 5.51 -35.75
N ALA A 1148 27.51 6.38 -35.20
CA ALA A 1148 28.43 7.20 -35.98
C ALA A 1148 29.39 6.32 -36.79
N ARG A 1149 30.03 5.34 -36.15
CA ARG A 1149 30.88 4.36 -36.85
C ARG A 1149 30.11 3.64 -37.95
N ALA A 1150 28.87 3.20 -37.68
CA ALA A 1150 28.02 2.59 -38.71
C ALA A 1150 27.71 3.53 -39.89
N HIS A 1151 27.63 4.85 -39.68
CA HIS A 1151 27.50 5.84 -40.75
C HIS A 1151 28.80 6.05 -41.55
N GLU A 1152 29.98 6.06 -40.91
CA GLU A 1152 31.28 6.14 -41.59
C GLU A 1152 31.51 4.92 -42.49
N GLU A 1153 31.32 3.72 -41.94
CA GLU A 1153 31.44 2.42 -42.62
C GLU A 1153 30.39 2.26 -43.74
N SER A 1154 29.34 3.09 -43.72
CA SER A 1154 28.29 3.21 -44.77
C SER A 1154 28.50 4.39 -45.72
N GLY A 1155 29.65 5.07 -45.69
CA GLY A 1155 30.01 6.15 -46.61
C GLY A 1155 29.25 7.46 -46.39
N GLN A 1156 28.77 7.75 -45.18
CA GLN A 1156 27.96 8.92 -44.83
C GLN A 1156 28.65 9.80 -43.76
N PRO A 1157 29.83 10.40 -44.06
CA PRO A 1157 30.66 11.08 -43.07
C PRO A 1157 30.00 12.32 -42.46
N ASP A 1158 29.16 13.05 -43.20
CA ASP A 1158 28.47 14.24 -42.67
C ASP A 1158 27.50 13.87 -41.54
N LYS A 1159 26.75 12.77 -41.70
CA LYS A 1159 25.86 12.23 -40.66
C LYS A 1159 26.63 11.61 -39.51
N ALA A 1160 27.75 10.95 -39.78
CA ALA A 1160 28.63 10.46 -38.72
C ALA A 1160 29.11 11.62 -37.85
N LYS A 1161 29.53 12.74 -38.44
CA LYS A 1161 29.91 13.97 -37.74
C LYS A 1161 28.77 14.57 -36.92
N GLU A 1162 27.54 14.64 -37.46
CA GLU A 1162 26.36 15.08 -36.70
C GLU A 1162 26.10 14.18 -35.48
N VAL A 1163 26.17 12.86 -35.67
CA VAL A 1163 25.96 11.87 -34.60
C VAL A 1163 27.10 11.88 -33.56
N LEU A 1164 28.36 12.11 -33.97
CA LEU A 1164 29.48 12.26 -33.05
C LEU A 1164 29.34 13.51 -32.17
N TRP A 1165 28.90 14.65 -32.70
CA TRP A 1165 28.61 15.83 -31.88
C TRP A 1165 27.52 15.54 -30.85
N TRP A 1166 26.42 14.90 -31.25
CA TRP A 1166 25.37 14.50 -30.32
C TRP A 1166 25.85 13.47 -29.28
N CYS A 1167 26.80 12.61 -29.63
CA CYS A 1167 27.45 11.69 -28.69
C CYS A 1167 28.33 12.43 -27.66
N VAL A 1168 29.09 13.44 -28.07
CA VAL A 1168 29.88 14.28 -27.16
C VAL A 1168 28.96 15.06 -26.23
N GLU A 1169 27.92 15.71 -26.76
CA GLU A 1169 26.94 16.41 -25.93
C GLU A 1169 26.18 15.48 -24.97
N LEU A 1170 26.09 14.18 -25.25
CA LEU A 1170 25.54 13.17 -24.33
C LEU A 1170 26.53 12.84 -23.22
N GLU A 1171 27.79 12.56 -23.57
CA GLU A 1171 28.85 12.14 -22.65
C GLU A 1171 29.23 13.26 -21.66
N GLU A 1172 29.24 14.52 -22.11
CA GLU A 1172 29.37 15.71 -21.24
C GLU A 1172 28.18 15.87 -20.26
N GLY A 1173 27.09 15.12 -20.46
CA GLY A 1173 25.89 15.13 -19.64
C GLY A 1173 25.63 13.85 -18.84
N THR A 1174 26.44 12.80 -18.96
CA THR A 1174 26.22 11.51 -18.28
C THR A 1174 26.87 11.47 -16.90
N GLY A 1175 26.07 11.11 -15.88
CA GLY A 1175 26.60 10.76 -14.55
C GLY A 1175 27.20 9.35 -14.54
N ILE A 1176 27.93 9.02 -13.47
CA ILE A 1176 28.64 7.73 -13.27
C ILE A 1176 27.75 6.49 -13.37
N ARG A 1177 26.42 6.65 -13.23
CA ARG A 1177 25.39 5.63 -13.47
C ARG A 1177 24.17 6.30 -14.12
N ASP A 1178 23.47 5.58 -14.99
CA ASP A 1178 22.27 6.08 -15.70
C ASP A 1178 21.17 6.55 -14.72
N TRP A 1179 20.48 7.63 -15.11
CA TRP A 1179 19.45 8.31 -14.33
C TRP A 1179 18.31 7.41 -13.83
N ARG A 1180 18.08 6.23 -14.45
CA ARG A 1180 17.07 5.24 -14.05
C ARG A 1180 17.40 4.50 -12.75
N CYS A 1181 18.60 4.67 -12.18
CA CYS A 1181 18.88 4.18 -10.81
C CYS A 1181 18.24 5.06 -9.71
N LEU A 1182 17.75 6.26 -10.05
CA LEU A 1182 17.04 7.14 -9.12
C LEU A 1182 15.60 6.71 -8.91
N SER A 1183 15.17 6.63 -7.64
CA SER A 1183 13.77 6.45 -7.21
C SER A 1183 12.99 5.40 -8.03
N GLY A 1184 13.62 4.23 -8.22
CA GLY A 1184 13.06 3.12 -8.98
C GLY A 1184 12.81 3.38 -10.47
N GLY A 1185 13.54 4.31 -11.09
CA GLY A 1185 13.44 4.63 -12.52
C GLY A 1185 12.29 5.56 -12.90
N GLY A 1186 11.59 6.14 -11.92
CA GLY A 1186 10.49 7.09 -12.12
C GLY A 1186 10.92 8.57 -12.11
N TYR A 1187 9.93 9.45 -11.94
CA TYR A 1187 10.10 10.85 -11.52
C TYR A 1187 9.45 11.09 -10.13
N LEU A 1188 9.16 10.02 -9.39
CA LEU A 1188 8.35 10.02 -8.17
C LEU A 1188 9.11 9.41 -7.00
N ILE A 1189 8.94 10.03 -5.82
CA ILE A 1189 9.42 9.57 -4.50
C ILE A 1189 8.21 9.09 -3.69
#